data_AF-A0A8H5LE20-F1
#
_entry.id   AF-A0A8H5LE20-F1
#
_cell.length_a   1.000
_cell.length_b   1.000
_cell.length_c   1.000
_cell.angle_alpha   90.00
_cell.angle_beta   90.00
_cell.angle_gamma   90.00
#
_symmetry.space_group_name_H-M   'P 1'
#
loop_
_entity.id
_entity.type
_entity.pdbx_description
1 polymer ?
#
loop_
_entity_poly.entity_id
_entity_poly.type
_entity_poly.pdbx_seq_one_letter_code
_entity_poly.pdbx_strand_id
1 'polypeptide(L)'
;MHAVSSLILATFYRVARTGLINLGATVTVNGVYYFVDPEPVAVLPLSFSHNHGHVDFVPVTIFEATDNRFDESTLNNTIKAWLADDDVFNEGFLQGIYVRKDSDDVPGLSSYQYQGNASLSWQEIDYSFNAPSGPYILNPSTGSLHTPYRLYVDTQGAFTQGVIPLSSGSFAPLPAALPGSSSMTIGVPSRIYYTPCDNYPLAGVRIGVKDIYDVHGFKTGAGSRAYYDLYPEANGTAPAVQHLLGAGAIMVGKMKTTQFAAPENARDAIDYQAPFNPRGDGYQEVGSSSSGARAGIASYHWLDLALGSDTAGSIRVPAEDNGIFGNRPTHGLVDLSRVIPLGPEFDTAGFLARDTEIWATACRVMYSNFTTNYTQYPKRVLTYDLPSVKDQKLSDSDRVIVQFVDKLVEFLSADLTTFNHTDEWSRSNPADTPSDLQELVGSTWAVISAKQQSRRVRDPFFKDYAAAHDGRVPFVNPSTNGSWSWSDTLPPLLDEAVANKTIFKTWWDKVMLPKNAKTCSKSLMLYTFKDATSEYRSDSSSAMGSGGLIGVLLGLNAGFISPMVGNPEFSIPIGQAKYDSSITRHTEYLPVSIRIMVAEGCDGMLLDLINDLSKAGILPQVQPGNSIESSTAGMNPQSISDKTQHRACDPCRKRKVRCSRHTPLCERCSHFALTCEYSPMRTIGRPRRGQPLGYRGNGVVGTAASPEVMDTGNFAGIMDQFLDDLETPLPNFDMGFSTEQANGQGQEGLPADLFDGVAMQQDQNGVYPGTTEKTMDMTPASQNTETIATPGTSSQRCSCIELVNQHFSDIESSLETFQTLKVLKQSLASARTILECTVCFQSIKSPRTSRNVYLLGSLLSSIGSSYGDFFYVQKQRTESSVPGTPIRLVVGQQPDARDMVELSLEGPSYIAFLQASLKGELDCLVKLGEGLATRQSQLHTEGHENCETGTSCSNTESLPTTKHPTEVCPKEVDMTTACACFRTVDQVKAAIAEAQRIISA
;
A
#
# COMPACT_ATOMS: atom_id res chain seq x y z
N MET A 1 -44.28 -52.55 -41.39
CA MET A 1 -43.93 -51.29 -40.70
C MET A 1 -42.82 -51.57 -39.68
N HIS A 2 -41.60 -51.86 -40.16
CA HIS A 2 -40.39 -51.83 -39.34
C HIS A 2 -39.71 -50.47 -39.62
N ALA A 3 -39.75 -49.53 -38.66
CA ALA A 3 -39.06 -48.23 -38.79
C ALA A 3 -38.97 -47.40 -37.50
N VAL A 4 -39.91 -47.53 -36.54
CA VAL A 4 -40.12 -46.49 -35.52
C VAL A 4 -39.60 -46.85 -34.11
N SER A 5 -39.44 -48.13 -33.78
CA SER A 5 -39.09 -48.57 -32.41
C SER A 5 -37.58 -48.71 -32.11
N SER A 6 -36.70 -48.31 -33.04
CA SER A 6 -35.24 -48.47 -32.91
C SER A 6 -34.44 -47.16 -32.94
N LEU A 7 -35.10 -46.00 -32.99
CA LEU A 7 -34.44 -44.70 -33.16
C LEU A 7 -34.59 -43.73 -31.97
N ILE A 8 -35.27 -44.12 -30.89
CA ILE A 8 -35.55 -43.24 -29.73
C ILE A 8 -34.67 -43.57 -28.51
N LEU A 9 -33.86 -44.64 -28.55
CA LEU A 9 -32.95 -45.04 -27.46
C LEU A 9 -31.46 -44.75 -27.73
N ALA A 10 -31.14 -43.84 -28.66
CA ALA A 10 -29.77 -43.58 -29.11
C ALA A 10 -29.21 -42.17 -28.79
N THR A 11 -29.99 -41.28 -28.15
CA THR A 11 -29.68 -39.84 -28.14
C THR A 11 -29.60 -39.15 -26.78
N PHE A 12 -29.65 -39.90 -25.66
CA PHE A 12 -29.51 -39.35 -24.29
C PHE A 12 -28.54 -40.14 -23.39
N TYR A 13 -27.41 -40.57 -23.95
CA TYR A 13 -26.19 -40.81 -23.17
C TYR A 13 -25.06 -39.94 -23.73
N ARG A 14 -25.02 -38.66 -23.31
CA ARG A 14 -23.73 -38.00 -23.11
C ARG A 14 -23.06 -38.74 -21.95
N VAL A 15 -22.32 -39.80 -22.26
CA VAL A 15 -21.42 -40.44 -21.29
C VAL A 15 -20.48 -39.36 -20.80
N ALA A 16 -20.59 -38.99 -19.52
CA ALA A 16 -19.66 -38.06 -18.90
C ALA A 16 -18.26 -38.67 -18.97
N ARG A 17 -17.41 -38.11 -19.85
CA ARG A 17 -16.00 -38.52 -19.94
C ARG A 17 -15.25 -37.86 -18.79
N THR A 18 -15.11 -38.58 -17.68
CA THR A 18 -14.22 -38.20 -16.59
C THR A 18 -12.78 -38.37 -17.05
N GLY A 19 -12.07 -37.27 -17.29
CA GLY A 19 -10.62 -37.26 -17.48
C GLY A 19 -9.93 -36.97 -16.15
N LEU A 20 -8.91 -37.75 -15.81
CA LEU A 20 -7.93 -37.37 -14.79
C LEU A 20 -6.91 -36.44 -15.43
N ILE A 21 -6.68 -35.28 -14.83
CA ILE A 21 -5.61 -34.34 -15.21
C ILE A 21 -4.59 -34.39 -14.08
N ASN A 22 -3.35 -34.74 -14.42
CA ASN A 22 -2.25 -34.64 -13.46
C ASN A 22 -1.75 -33.20 -13.46
N LEU A 23 -1.92 -32.50 -12.33
CA LEU A 23 -1.48 -31.12 -12.13
C LEU A 23 -0.20 -31.03 -11.29
N GLY A 24 0.48 -32.15 -11.03
CA GLY A 24 1.67 -32.21 -10.19
C GLY A 24 1.36 -32.47 -8.72
N ALA A 25 2.36 -32.25 -7.87
CA ALA A 25 2.27 -32.46 -6.43
C ALA A 25 2.92 -31.33 -5.64
N THR A 26 2.54 -31.17 -4.37
CA THR A 26 3.27 -30.33 -3.42
C THR A 26 3.95 -31.23 -2.40
N VAL A 27 5.25 -31.03 -2.21
CA VAL A 27 6.10 -31.79 -1.28
C VAL A 27 6.77 -30.84 -0.29
N THR A 28 7.21 -31.36 0.86
CA THR A 28 7.98 -30.61 1.86
C THR A 28 9.39 -31.16 2.00
N VAL A 29 10.40 -30.32 1.83
CA VAL A 29 11.82 -30.66 2.05
C VAL A 29 12.33 -29.75 3.17
N ASN A 30 12.74 -30.35 4.30
CA ASN A 30 13.12 -29.63 5.53
C ASN A 30 12.10 -28.54 5.98
N GLY A 31 10.80 -28.82 5.82
CA GLY A 31 9.72 -27.90 6.18
C GLY A 31 9.47 -26.75 5.19
N VAL A 32 10.27 -26.64 4.12
CA VAL A 32 10.01 -25.73 2.99
C VAL A 32 9.15 -26.46 1.97
N TYR A 33 8.14 -25.79 1.43
CA TYR A 33 7.22 -26.34 0.45
C TYR A 33 7.72 -26.13 -0.98
N TYR A 34 7.58 -27.16 -1.81
CA TYR A 34 7.93 -27.16 -3.22
C TYR A 34 6.78 -27.73 -4.05
N PHE A 35 6.50 -27.11 -5.19
CA PHE A 35 5.70 -27.72 -6.24
C PHE A 35 6.60 -28.57 -7.14
N VAL A 36 6.07 -29.72 -7.52
CA VAL A 36 6.70 -30.72 -8.38
C VAL A 36 5.86 -30.80 -9.65
N ASP A 37 6.42 -30.27 -10.74
CA ASP A 37 5.82 -30.31 -12.07
C ASP A 37 5.52 -31.77 -12.48
N PRO A 38 4.32 -32.09 -13.01
CA PRO A 38 4.04 -33.44 -13.49
C PRO A 38 4.91 -33.86 -14.68
N GLU A 39 5.47 -32.93 -15.47
CA GLU A 39 6.39 -33.24 -16.57
C GLU A 39 7.81 -33.52 -16.02
N PRO A 40 8.38 -34.71 -16.28
CA PRO A 40 9.73 -35.02 -15.85
C PRO A 40 10.78 -34.40 -16.78
N VAL A 41 11.83 -33.82 -16.20
CA VAL A 41 12.95 -33.25 -16.97
C VAL A 41 13.93 -34.31 -17.46
N ALA A 42 14.06 -35.43 -16.75
CA ALA A 42 14.89 -36.57 -17.12
C ALA A 42 14.43 -37.87 -16.41
N VAL A 43 14.99 -39.02 -16.76
CA VAL A 43 14.67 -40.33 -16.15
C VAL A 43 15.96 -41.09 -15.85
N LEU A 44 16.28 -41.27 -14.57
CA LEU A 44 17.47 -42.01 -14.12
C LEU A 44 17.33 -43.52 -14.42
N PRO A 45 18.40 -44.19 -14.89
CA PRO A 45 18.43 -45.64 -15.13
C PRO A 45 18.58 -46.43 -13.81
N LEU A 46 17.52 -46.42 -12.98
CA LEU A 46 17.52 -47.10 -11.69
C LEU A 46 17.58 -48.63 -11.85
N SER A 47 18.64 -49.24 -11.31
CA SER A 47 18.88 -50.69 -11.36
C SER A 47 18.23 -51.46 -10.19
N PHE A 48 17.05 -51.08 -9.72
CA PHE A 48 16.38 -51.74 -8.59
C PHE A 48 14.88 -51.92 -8.76
N SER A 49 14.44 -53.18 -8.56
CA SER A 49 13.04 -53.55 -8.38
C SER A 49 12.70 -53.52 -6.89
N HIS A 50 11.98 -52.50 -6.43
CA HIS A 50 11.35 -52.50 -5.10
C HIS A 50 9.84 -52.47 -5.20
N ASN A 51 9.22 -53.65 -5.00
CA ASN A 51 7.82 -53.76 -4.60
C ASN A 51 7.66 -53.24 -3.17
N HIS A 52 7.13 -52.04 -2.95
CA HIS A 52 6.32 -51.67 -1.78
C HIS A 52 5.45 -50.44 -2.08
N GLY A 53 4.21 -50.43 -1.60
CA GLY A 53 3.13 -49.53 -2.05
C GLY A 53 3.11 -48.12 -1.45
N HIS A 54 4.25 -47.44 -1.35
CA HIS A 54 4.32 -46.03 -0.95
C HIS A 54 5.13 -45.21 -1.97
N VAL A 55 4.50 -44.17 -2.52
CA VAL A 55 5.08 -43.28 -3.54
C VAL A 55 5.73 -42.08 -2.85
N ASP A 56 6.82 -42.33 -2.14
CA ASP A 56 7.56 -41.28 -1.45
C ASP A 56 8.58 -40.65 -2.41
N PHE A 57 8.32 -39.40 -2.78
CA PHE A 57 9.25 -38.57 -3.55
C PHE A 57 10.56 -38.34 -2.77
N VAL A 58 11.70 -38.50 -3.43
CA VAL A 58 13.03 -38.36 -2.81
C VAL A 58 13.71 -37.08 -3.32
N PRO A 59 14.08 -36.13 -2.44
CA PRO A 59 14.92 -35.00 -2.82
C PRO A 59 16.33 -35.47 -3.18
N VAL A 60 16.86 -35.02 -4.31
CA VAL A 60 18.19 -35.41 -4.80
C VAL A 60 18.90 -34.18 -5.39
N THR A 61 20.21 -34.30 -5.62
CA THR A 61 21.04 -33.27 -6.23
C THR A 61 21.94 -33.89 -7.29
N ILE A 62 22.04 -33.26 -8.46
CA ILE A 62 23.00 -33.61 -9.51
C ILE A 62 24.17 -32.61 -9.47
N PHE A 63 25.39 -33.15 -9.51
CA PHE A 63 26.64 -32.40 -9.68
C PHE A 63 27.35 -32.84 -10.95
N GLU A 64 28.07 -31.91 -11.58
CA GLU A 64 28.83 -32.18 -12.81
C GLU A 64 30.34 -32.30 -12.59
N ALA A 65 30.85 -33.49 -12.92
CA ALA A 65 32.22 -33.94 -13.07
C ALA A 65 33.01 -33.41 -14.28
N THR A 66 33.19 -32.09 -14.47
CA THR A 66 33.88 -31.56 -15.68
C THR A 66 35.39 -31.83 -15.75
N ASP A 67 36.03 -32.19 -14.63
CA ASP A 67 37.50 -32.28 -14.52
C ASP A 67 37.91 -33.47 -13.63
N ASN A 68 39.10 -34.04 -13.87
CA ASN A 68 39.80 -34.97 -12.96
C ASN A 68 40.21 -34.32 -11.60
N ARG A 69 39.65 -33.17 -11.26
CA ARG A 69 39.87 -32.39 -10.03
C ARG A 69 38.67 -32.41 -9.08
N PHE A 70 37.56 -33.06 -9.45
CA PHE A 70 36.39 -33.16 -8.60
C PHE A 70 36.62 -34.17 -7.46
N ASP A 71 36.74 -33.66 -6.26
CA ASP A 71 37.00 -34.40 -5.03
C ASP A 71 36.02 -34.00 -3.91
N GLU A 72 36.15 -34.63 -2.74
CA GLU A 72 35.38 -34.29 -1.54
C GLU A 72 35.46 -32.78 -1.18
N SER A 73 36.62 -32.14 -1.36
CA SER A 73 36.80 -30.72 -1.04
C SER A 73 35.98 -29.85 -1.99
N THR A 74 36.06 -30.12 -3.29
CA THR A 74 35.35 -29.42 -4.36
C THR A 74 33.83 -29.58 -4.19
N LEU A 75 33.35 -30.79 -3.91
CA LEU A 75 31.94 -31.06 -3.63
C LEU A 75 31.45 -30.31 -2.38
N ASN A 76 32.17 -30.41 -1.26
CA ASN A 76 31.82 -29.72 -0.01
C ASN A 76 31.82 -28.18 -0.17
N ASN A 77 32.73 -27.62 -0.97
CA ASN A 77 32.78 -26.18 -1.24
C ASN A 77 31.64 -25.74 -2.16
N THR A 78 31.29 -26.56 -3.16
CA THR A 78 30.14 -26.32 -4.05
C THR A 78 28.83 -26.33 -3.27
N ILE A 79 28.62 -27.33 -2.40
CA ILE A 79 27.45 -27.41 -1.51
C ILE A 79 27.36 -26.16 -0.61
N LYS A 80 28.47 -25.71 -0.02
CA LYS A 80 28.49 -24.50 0.82
C LYS A 80 28.15 -23.23 0.05
N ALA A 81 28.60 -23.08 -1.19
CA ALA A 81 28.25 -21.95 -2.04
C ALA A 81 26.75 -21.99 -2.39
N TRP A 82 26.25 -23.13 -2.85
CA TRP A 82 24.82 -23.29 -3.19
C TRP A 82 23.88 -23.07 -2.00
N LEU A 83 24.25 -23.49 -0.79
CA LEU A 83 23.49 -23.20 0.45
C LEU A 83 23.53 -21.73 0.88
N ALA A 84 24.48 -20.93 0.38
CA ALA A 84 24.58 -19.50 0.68
C ALA A 84 23.87 -18.65 -0.37
N ASP A 85 23.97 -19.03 -1.65
CA ASP A 85 23.61 -18.19 -2.79
C ASP A 85 22.26 -18.56 -3.44
N ASP A 86 21.77 -19.80 -3.28
CA ASP A 86 20.47 -20.23 -3.82
C ASP A 86 19.40 -20.38 -2.73
N ASP A 87 18.24 -19.79 -2.98
CA ASP A 87 17.10 -19.78 -2.07
C ASP A 87 16.14 -20.96 -2.28
N VAL A 88 16.41 -21.88 -3.22
CA VAL A 88 15.58 -23.07 -3.47
C VAL A 88 16.28 -24.31 -2.93
N PHE A 89 17.59 -24.40 -3.07
CA PHE A 89 18.45 -25.44 -2.51
C PHE A 89 18.49 -25.37 -0.97
N ASN A 90 18.51 -26.54 -0.33
CA ASN A 90 18.73 -26.68 1.11
C ASN A 90 19.28 -28.09 1.41
N GLU A 91 19.77 -28.32 2.63
CA GLU A 91 20.41 -29.58 3.04
C GLU A 91 19.58 -30.84 2.78
N GLY A 92 18.24 -30.74 2.72
CA GLY A 92 17.36 -31.86 2.45
C GLY A 92 17.51 -32.43 1.03
N PHE A 93 17.95 -31.63 0.05
CA PHE A 93 18.25 -32.11 -1.31
C PHE A 93 19.52 -32.98 -1.37
N LEU A 94 20.32 -33.02 -0.30
CA LEU A 94 21.46 -33.94 -0.17
C LEU A 94 21.03 -35.37 0.21
N GLN A 95 19.72 -35.67 0.28
CA GLN A 95 19.21 -37.02 0.51
C GLN A 95 19.54 -38.03 -0.63
N GLY A 96 19.88 -37.54 -1.82
CA GLY A 96 20.55 -38.36 -2.84
C GLY A 96 21.51 -37.51 -3.64
N ILE A 97 22.77 -37.94 -3.77
CA ILE A 97 23.81 -37.22 -4.52
C ILE A 97 24.14 -38.04 -5.76
N TYR A 98 23.95 -37.45 -6.94
CA TYR A 98 24.34 -38.03 -8.22
C TYR A 98 25.46 -37.20 -8.84
N VAL A 99 26.50 -37.85 -9.32
CA VAL A 99 27.65 -37.19 -9.96
C VAL A 99 27.75 -37.66 -11.42
N ARG A 100 27.59 -36.72 -12.35
CA ARG A 100 27.74 -36.94 -13.80
C ARG A 100 29.21 -36.83 -14.19
N LYS A 101 29.80 -37.81 -14.88
CA LYS A 101 31.25 -37.84 -15.20
C LYS A 101 31.56 -38.04 -16.67
N ASP A 102 32.55 -37.32 -17.18
CA ASP A 102 33.07 -37.42 -18.57
C ASP A 102 34.16 -38.50 -18.76
N SER A 103 34.74 -39.06 -17.68
CA SER A 103 35.68 -40.18 -17.77
C SER A 103 35.67 -41.10 -16.54
N ASP A 104 36.16 -42.33 -16.73
CA ASP A 104 36.21 -43.41 -15.72
C ASP A 104 37.04 -43.08 -14.46
N ASP A 105 37.90 -42.04 -14.50
CA ASP A 105 38.95 -41.80 -13.50
C ASP A 105 38.70 -40.51 -12.70
N VAL A 106 37.79 -40.60 -11.72
CA VAL A 106 37.57 -39.58 -10.66
C VAL A 106 37.96 -40.18 -9.30
N PRO A 107 39.25 -40.14 -8.90
CA PRO A 107 39.75 -40.97 -7.80
C PRO A 107 39.29 -40.54 -6.39
N GLY A 108 38.77 -39.30 -6.26
CA GLY A 108 38.61 -38.61 -4.98
C GLY A 108 37.34 -38.87 -4.17
N LEU A 109 36.34 -39.59 -4.72
CA LEU A 109 35.02 -39.75 -4.07
C LEU A 109 34.77 -41.14 -3.44
N SER A 110 35.69 -42.10 -3.62
CA SER A 110 35.52 -43.52 -3.26
C SER A 110 35.22 -43.82 -1.78
N SER A 111 35.30 -42.84 -0.88
CA SER A 111 34.97 -42.96 0.55
C SER A 111 34.18 -41.78 1.13
N TYR A 112 33.61 -40.91 0.29
CA TYR A 112 32.90 -39.70 0.74
C TYR A 112 31.67 -40.02 1.60
N GLN A 113 31.65 -39.47 2.81
CA GLN A 113 30.47 -39.43 3.69
C GLN A 113 30.24 -37.99 4.13
N TYR A 114 29.15 -37.38 3.66
CA TYR A 114 28.77 -36.04 4.09
C TYR A 114 28.49 -36.03 5.61
N GLN A 115 29.10 -35.09 6.34
CA GLN A 115 28.98 -34.97 7.81
C GLN A 115 27.65 -34.30 8.26
N GLY A 116 26.55 -34.61 7.57
CA GLY A 116 25.19 -34.26 7.98
C GLY A 116 24.49 -35.43 8.68
N ASN A 117 23.27 -35.22 9.18
CA ASN A 117 22.46 -36.25 9.86
C ASN A 117 21.99 -37.41 8.96
N ALA A 118 22.39 -37.46 7.67
CA ALA A 118 22.00 -38.49 6.72
C ALA A 118 23.25 -39.17 6.13
N SER A 119 23.51 -40.40 6.56
CA SER A 119 24.59 -41.24 6.04
C SER A 119 24.23 -41.79 4.66
N LEU A 120 24.67 -41.12 3.60
CA LEU A 120 24.29 -41.47 2.23
C LEU A 120 25.50 -41.61 1.30
N SER A 121 25.48 -42.70 0.53
CA SER A 121 26.37 -42.93 -0.59
C SER A 121 25.92 -42.09 -1.79
N TRP A 122 26.88 -41.42 -2.46
CA TRP A 122 26.66 -40.85 -3.78
C TRP A 122 26.57 -41.96 -4.85
N GLN A 123 25.94 -41.66 -5.99
CA GLN A 123 25.84 -42.54 -7.15
C GLN A 123 26.42 -41.87 -8.40
N GLU A 124 26.92 -42.68 -9.31
CA GLU A 124 27.49 -42.22 -10.58
C GLU A 124 26.44 -42.29 -11.70
N ILE A 125 26.44 -41.29 -12.58
CA ILE A 125 25.61 -41.27 -13.79
C ILE A 125 26.45 -40.89 -15.02
N ASP A 126 26.06 -41.46 -16.16
CA ASP A 126 26.69 -41.29 -17.47
C ASP A 126 26.71 -39.79 -17.91
N TYR A 127 27.79 -39.33 -18.55
CA TYR A 127 27.89 -37.96 -19.06
C TYR A 127 26.76 -37.56 -20.03
N SER A 128 26.25 -38.54 -20.78
CA SER A 128 25.11 -38.34 -21.69
C SER A 128 23.78 -38.09 -20.98
N PHE A 129 23.73 -38.16 -19.64
CA PHE A 129 22.53 -37.85 -18.86
C PHE A 129 22.17 -36.36 -18.94
N ASN A 130 21.12 -36.05 -19.70
CA ASN A 130 20.70 -34.70 -20.03
C ASN A 130 19.84 -34.05 -18.93
N ALA A 131 20.48 -33.63 -17.84
CA ALA A 131 19.91 -32.71 -16.83
C ALA A 131 21.01 -31.75 -16.33
N PRO A 132 20.73 -30.45 -16.09
CA PRO A 132 21.73 -29.54 -15.52
C PRO A 132 22.08 -29.91 -14.06
N SER A 133 23.19 -29.37 -13.56
CA SER A 133 23.51 -29.43 -12.13
C SER A 133 22.42 -28.73 -11.30
N GLY A 134 22.15 -29.23 -10.08
CA GLY A 134 21.19 -28.63 -9.15
C GLY A 134 20.26 -29.63 -8.43
N PRO A 135 19.31 -29.12 -7.62
CA PRO A 135 18.34 -29.93 -6.89
C PRO A 135 17.27 -30.54 -7.81
N TYR A 136 16.76 -31.71 -7.47
CA TYR A 136 15.63 -32.36 -8.14
C TYR A 136 14.75 -33.13 -7.14
N ILE A 137 13.54 -33.45 -7.57
CA ILE A 137 12.68 -34.43 -6.91
C ILE A 137 12.62 -35.70 -7.76
N LEU A 138 13.09 -36.81 -7.21
CA LEU A 138 13.08 -38.13 -7.83
C LEU A 138 11.80 -38.89 -7.43
N ASN A 139 11.10 -39.44 -8.42
CA ASN A 139 10.14 -40.52 -8.21
C ASN A 139 10.87 -41.87 -8.28
N PRO A 140 11.07 -42.59 -7.16
CA PRO A 140 11.84 -43.84 -7.15
C PRO A 140 11.10 -44.99 -7.86
N SER A 141 9.79 -44.88 -8.12
CA SER A 141 9.02 -45.92 -8.81
C SER A 141 9.18 -45.87 -10.34
N THR A 142 9.56 -44.71 -10.89
CA THR A 142 9.70 -44.50 -12.35
C THR A 142 11.10 -44.07 -12.78
N GLY A 143 11.96 -43.67 -11.84
CA GLY A 143 13.25 -43.02 -12.13
C GLY A 143 13.12 -41.55 -12.56
N SER A 144 11.90 -41.01 -12.63
CA SER A 144 11.63 -39.67 -13.15
C SER A 144 12.18 -38.59 -12.22
N LEU A 145 12.95 -37.65 -12.77
CA LEU A 145 13.38 -36.42 -12.10
C LEU A 145 12.47 -35.27 -12.50
N HIS A 146 12.12 -34.44 -11.52
CA HIS A 146 11.24 -33.29 -11.65
C HIS A 146 11.89 -32.06 -11.03
N THR A 147 11.67 -30.88 -11.63
CA THR A 147 12.19 -29.61 -11.11
C THR A 147 11.38 -29.16 -9.88
N PRO A 148 12.00 -28.98 -8.71
CA PRO A 148 11.37 -28.33 -7.56
C PRO A 148 11.21 -26.82 -7.77
N TYR A 149 9.97 -26.33 -7.70
CA TYR A 149 9.65 -24.91 -7.60
C TYR A 149 9.36 -24.57 -6.14
N ARG A 150 10.24 -23.82 -5.46
CA ARG A 150 9.97 -23.35 -4.09
C ARG A 150 8.72 -22.47 -4.09
N LEU A 151 7.83 -22.73 -3.15
CA LEU A 151 6.58 -21.99 -3.01
C LEU A 151 6.74 -20.83 -2.03
N TYR A 152 6.49 -19.62 -2.53
CA TYR A 152 6.50 -18.37 -1.77
C TYR A 152 5.09 -17.77 -1.67
N VAL A 153 4.76 -17.14 -0.54
CA VAL A 153 3.53 -16.37 -0.38
C VAL A 153 3.70 -14.97 -0.98
N ASP A 154 2.77 -14.54 -1.82
CA ASP A 154 2.63 -13.15 -2.29
C ASP A 154 1.99 -12.28 -1.19
N THR A 155 2.76 -12.00 -0.14
CA THR A 155 2.32 -11.24 1.05
C THR A 155 1.75 -9.85 0.75
N GLN A 156 2.20 -9.19 -0.33
CA GLN A 156 1.74 -7.86 -0.71
C GLN A 156 0.60 -7.91 -1.73
N GLY A 157 0.26 -9.08 -2.27
CA GLY A 157 -0.68 -9.19 -3.40
C GLY A 157 -0.16 -8.48 -4.64
N ALA A 158 1.13 -8.60 -4.97
CA ALA A 158 1.77 -8.00 -6.14
C ALA A 158 1.40 -8.69 -7.47
N PHE A 159 1.01 -9.97 -7.42
CA PHE A 159 0.77 -10.81 -8.59
C PHE A 159 -0.72 -10.96 -8.93
N THR A 160 -1.02 -11.19 -10.21
CA THR A 160 -2.33 -11.67 -10.70
C THR A 160 -2.35 -13.19 -10.94
N GLN A 161 -1.17 -13.78 -11.17
CA GLN A 161 -0.95 -15.22 -11.32
C GLN A 161 0.54 -15.55 -11.15
N GLY A 162 0.86 -16.64 -10.44
CA GLY A 162 2.15 -17.33 -10.58
C GLY A 162 2.16 -18.22 -11.84
N VAL A 163 3.33 -18.42 -12.45
CA VAL A 163 3.44 -19.21 -13.70
C VAL A 163 4.37 -20.42 -13.54
N ILE A 164 4.14 -21.44 -14.37
CA ILE A 164 5.09 -22.51 -14.66
C ILE A 164 5.32 -22.58 -16.19
N PRO A 165 6.55 -22.79 -16.67
CA PRO A 165 6.81 -23.05 -18.08
C PRO A 165 6.36 -24.47 -18.44
N LEU A 166 5.92 -24.69 -19.68
CA LEU A 166 5.59 -26.01 -20.23
C LEU A 166 6.64 -26.43 -21.26
N SER A 167 6.82 -27.75 -21.48
CA SER A 167 7.71 -28.29 -22.51
C SER A 167 7.41 -27.83 -23.95
N SER A 168 6.19 -27.33 -24.21
CA SER A 168 5.77 -26.69 -25.47
C SER A 168 6.35 -25.30 -25.70
N GLY A 169 7.01 -24.68 -24.71
CA GLY A 169 7.44 -23.27 -24.75
C GLY A 169 6.32 -22.26 -24.52
N SER A 170 5.11 -22.72 -24.15
CA SER A 170 4.07 -21.88 -23.52
C SER A 170 4.20 -21.92 -22.00
N PHE A 171 3.37 -21.17 -21.29
CA PHE A 171 3.29 -21.17 -19.84
C PHE A 171 1.88 -21.57 -19.37
N ALA A 172 1.75 -22.10 -18.15
CA ALA A 172 0.47 -22.34 -17.48
C ALA A 172 0.41 -21.68 -16.09
N PRO A 173 -0.78 -21.35 -15.57
CA PRO A 173 -0.96 -20.94 -14.18
C PRO A 173 -0.44 -22.00 -13.20
N LEU A 174 0.28 -21.58 -12.16
CA LEU A 174 0.75 -22.47 -11.10
C LEU A 174 -0.45 -23.14 -10.39
N PRO A 175 -0.60 -24.48 -10.43
CA PRO A 175 -1.76 -25.17 -9.87
C PRO A 175 -1.57 -25.51 -8.37
N ALA A 176 -0.80 -24.70 -7.63
CA ALA A 176 -0.39 -24.97 -6.26
C ALA A 176 -0.61 -23.75 -5.35
N ALA A 177 -1.04 -24.02 -4.12
CA ALA A 177 -1.23 -23.01 -3.08
C ALA A 177 -0.70 -23.52 -1.74
N LEU A 178 -0.07 -22.64 -0.95
CA LEU A 178 0.42 -22.96 0.38
C LEU A 178 -0.75 -23.16 1.37
N PRO A 179 -0.81 -24.29 2.12
CA PRO A 179 -1.86 -24.53 3.11
C PRO A 179 -1.93 -23.40 4.15
N GLY A 180 -3.13 -22.88 4.36
CA GLY A 180 -3.39 -21.79 5.33
C GLY A 180 -2.95 -20.39 4.87
N SER A 181 -2.42 -20.23 3.66
CA SER A 181 -2.14 -18.91 3.08
C SER A 181 -3.43 -18.19 2.69
N SER A 182 -3.59 -16.94 3.15
CA SER A 182 -4.65 -16.03 2.67
C SER A 182 -4.32 -15.38 1.31
N SER A 183 -3.07 -15.48 0.87
CA SER A 183 -2.56 -14.86 -0.36
C SER A 183 -2.13 -15.90 -1.40
N MET A 184 -1.99 -15.45 -2.64
CA MET A 184 -1.50 -16.25 -3.76
C MET A 184 -0.11 -16.84 -3.47
N THR A 185 0.19 -17.97 -4.10
CA THR A 185 1.51 -18.61 -4.05
C THR A 185 2.24 -18.44 -5.38
N ILE A 186 3.54 -18.17 -5.33
CA ILE A 186 4.43 -18.06 -6.49
C ILE A 186 5.46 -19.19 -6.44
N GLY A 187 5.61 -19.91 -7.55
CA GLY A 187 6.57 -21.00 -7.71
C GLY A 187 7.86 -20.49 -8.32
N VAL A 188 9.00 -20.80 -7.68
CA VAL A 188 10.30 -20.24 -8.05
C VAL A 188 11.33 -21.37 -8.19
N PRO A 189 11.96 -21.57 -9.38
CA PRO A 189 12.98 -22.59 -9.57
C PRO A 189 14.35 -22.15 -9.04
N SER A 190 15.22 -23.13 -8.76
CA SER A 190 16.60 -22.86 -8.32
C SER A 190 17.39 -22.09 -9.37
N ARG A 191 18.25 -21.17 -8.93
CA ARG A 191 19.20 -20.45 -9.80
C ARG A 191 20.32 -21.36 -10.31
N ILE A 192 20.59 -22.46 -9.61
CA ILE A 192 21.73 -23.37 -9.87
C ILE A 192 21.67 -24.00 -11.27
N TYR A 193 20.47 -24.19 -11.86
CA TYR A 193 20.33 -24.71 -13.23
C TYR A 193 20.85 -23.74 -14.31
N TYR A 194 21.16 -22.49 -13.96
CA TYR A 194 21.34 -21.39 -14.90
C TYR A 194 22.67 -20.66 -14.66
N THR A 195 23.56 -20.72 -15.66
CA THR A 195 24.84 -20.00 -15.64
C THR A 195 24.81 -18.89 -16.69
N PRO A 196 24.95 -17.60 -16.30
CA PRO A 196 25.05 -16.49 -17.25
C PRO A 196 26.21 -16.66 -18.24
N CYS A 197 25.94 -16.35 -19.51
CA CYS A 197 26.95 -16.31 -20.57
C CYS A 197 26.52 -15.32 -21.67
N ASP A 198 27.40 -15.01 -22.63
CA ASP A 198 27.15 -14.00 -23.67
C ASP A 198 25.84 -14.21 -24.47
N ASN A 199 25.42 -15.47 -24.67
CA ASN A 199 24.17 -15.81 -25.36
C ASN A 199 22.94 -15.78 -24.43
N TYR A 200 23.13 -15.96 -23.12
CA TYR A 200 22.09 -15.97 -22.10
C TYR A 200 22.47 -15.06 -20.92
N PRO A 201 22.59 -13.74 -21.14
CA PRO A 201 23.09 -12.81 -20.13
C PRO A 201 22.12 -12.59 -18.95
N LEU A 202 20.89 -13.09 -19.04
CA LEU A 202 19.89 -13.07 -17.97
C LEU A 202 19.59 -14.47 -17.41
N ALA A 203 20.42 -15.49 -17.70
CA ALA A 203 20.25 -16.82 -17.15
C ALA A 203 20.18 -16.77 -15.61
N GLY A 204 19.12 -17.33 -15.02
CA GLY A 204 18.94 -17.33 -13.56
C GLY A 204 18.27 -16.06 -13.00
N VAL A 205 18.09 -15.00 -13.79
CA VAL A 205 17.39 -13.77 -13.40
C VAL A 205 15.89 -14.02 -13.44
N ARG A 206 15.22 -13.83 -12.30
CA ARG A 206 13.77 -14.08 -12.12
C ARG A 206 12.99 -12.80 -12.34
N ILE A 207 12.03 -12.86 -13.26
CA ILE A 207 11.29 -11.71 -13.76
C ILE A 207 9.79 -11.82 -13.50
N GLY A 208 9.19 -10.70 -13.11
CA GLY A 208 7.73 -10.52 -13.11
C GLY A 208 7.30 -9.64 -14.28
N VAL A 209 6.12 -9.92 -14.85
CA VAL A 209 5.63 -9.23 -16.06
C VAL A 209 4.30 -8.55 -15.78
N LYS A 210 4.21 -7.22 -15.93
CA LYS A 210 2.96 -6.46 -15.78
C LYS A 210 1.83 -7.05 -16.64
N ASP A 211 0.61 -7.13 -16.11
CA ASP A 211 -0.51 -7.81 -16.75
C ASP A 211 -1.20 -7.02 -17.88
N ILE A 212 -0.38 -6.42 -18.76
CA ILE A 212 -0.77 -5.85 -20.06
C ILE A 212 -0.01 -6.47 -21.23
N TYR A 213 1.01 -7.29 -20.94
CA TYR A 213 1.80 -8.02 -21.94
C TYR A 213 1.20 -9.41 -22.12
N ASP A 214 0.99 -9.80 -23.38
CA ASP A 214 0.63 -11.17 -23.75
C ASP A 214 1.80 -12.12 -23.51
N VAL A 215 1.47 -13.31 -23.01
CA VAL A 215 2.38 -14.44 -22.79
C VAL A 215 1.69 -15.69 -23.31
N HIS A 216 2.38 -16.48 -24.13
CA HIS A 216 1.79 -17.65 -24.79
C HIS A 216 1.25 -18.66 -23.75
N GLY A 217 -0.04 -19.00 -23.84
CA GLY A 217 -0.74 -19.88 -22.89
C GLY A 217 -1.34 -19.16 -21.67
N PHE A 218 -1.25 -17.83 -21.60
CA PHE A 218 -1.85 -17.03 -20.53
C PHE A 218 -2.88 -16.04 -21.03
N LYS A 219 -3.94 -15.82 -20.23
CA LYS A 219 -4.81 -14.66 -20.36
C LYS A 219 -4.07 -13.38 -19.93
N THR A 220 -4.41 -12.26 -20.57
CA THR A 220 -3.97 -10.91 -20.19
C THR A 220 -5.16 -10.19 -19.57
N GLY A 221 -5.11 -9.86 -18.28
CA GLY A 221 -6.24 -9.28 -17.57
C GLY A 221 -6.37 -7.77 -17.71
N ALA A 222 -5.28 -7.05 -17.98
CA ALA A 222 -5.24 -5.59 -18.08
C ALA A 222 -5.87 -4.87 -16.88
N GLY A 223 -5.84 -5.47 -15.69
CA GLY A 223 -6.50 -4.93 -14.49
C GLY A 223 -8.03 -4.92 -14.53
N SER A 224 -8.68 -5.56 -15.51
CA SER A 224 -10.14 -5.67 -15.62
C SER A 224 -10.60 -7.13 -15.62
N ARG A 225 -11.50 -7.50 -14.71
CA ARG A 225 -12.07 -8.87 -14.69
C ARG A 225 -12.89 -9.16 -15.94
N ALA A 226 -13.69 -8.19 -16.40
CA ALA A 226 -14.51 -8.35 -17.59
C ALA A 226 -13.68 -8.56 -18.86
N TYR A 227 -12.49 -7.94 -18.95
CA TYR A 227 -11.54 -8.19 -20.05
C TYR A 227 -10.89 -9.58 -19.94
N TYR A 228 -10.43 -9.95 -18.72
CA TYR A 228 -9.87 -11.27 -18.44
C TYR A 228 -10.85 -12.40 -18.77
N ASP A 229 -12.12 -12.28 -18.38
CA ASP A 229 -13.13 -13.32 -18.59
C ASP A 229 -13.48 -13.48 -20.08
N LEU A 230 -13.63 -12.36 -20.81
CA LEU A 230 -14.03 -12.33 -22.23
C LEU A 230 -13.00 -12.95 -23.17
N TYR A 231 -11.72 -12.58 -23.04
CA TYR A 231 -10.69 -12.98 -24.00
C TYR A 231 -10.03 -14.32 -23.62
N PRO A 232 -9.67 -15.16 -24.61
CA PRO A 232 -8.97 -16.43 -24.38
C PRO A 232 -7.50 -16.18 -24.00
N GLU A 233 -6.78 -17.27 -23.71
CA GLU A 233 -5.32 -17.25 -23.58
C GLU A 233 -4.64 -16.73 -24.86
N ALA A 234 -3.56 -15.95 -24.69
CA ALA A 234 -2.81 -15.40 -25.80
C ALA A 234 -2.07 -16.50 -26.57
N ASN A 235 -2.18 -16.44 -27.91
CA ASN A 235 -1.56 -17.39 -28.83
C ASN A 235 -0.08 -17.09 -29.17
N GLY A 236 0.59 -16.28 -28.35
CA GLY A 236 1.96 -15.84 -28.57
C GLY A 236 2.38 -14.78 -27.56
N THR A 237 3.69 -14.68 -27.33
CA THR A 237 4.30 -13.79 -26.34
C THR A 237 4.66 -12.44 -26.96
N ALA A 238 4.50 -11.35 -26.20
CA ALA A 238 4.91 -10.01 -26.63
C ALA A 238 6.45 -9.93 -26.86
N PRO A 239 6.95 -9.23 -27.90
CA PRO A 239 8.39 -9.22 -28.21
C PRO A 239 9.27 -8.75 -27.06
N ALA A 240 8.83 -7.75 -26.29
CA ALA A 240 9.50 -7.28 -25.07
C ALA A 240 9.76 -8.42 -24.06
N VAL A 241 8.77 -9.29 -23.83
CA VAL A 241 8.90 -10.47 -22.95
C VAL A 241 9.77 -11.54 -23.63
N GLN A 242 9.57 -11.76 -24.94
CA GLN A 242 10.29 -12.78 -25.70
C GLN A 242 11.81 -12.53 -25.78
N HIS A 243 12.25 -11.27 -25.84
CA HIS A 243 13.67 -10.91 -25.78
C HIS A 243 14.30 -11.32 -24.45
N LEU A 244 13.60 -11.11 -23.33
CA LEU A 244 14.07 -11.46 -21.99
C LEU A 244 14.14 -12.97 -21.80
N LEU A 245 13.09 -13.70 -22.18
CA LEU A 245 13.08 -15.17 -22.15
C LEU A 245 14.18 -15.75 -23.04
N GLY A 246 14.39 -15.18 -24.23
CA GLY A 246 15.46 -15.58 -25.16
C GLY A 246 16.87 -15.37 -24.60
N ALA A 247 17.06 -14.39 -23.72
CA ALA A 247 18.30 -14.14 -22.98
C ALA A 247 18.45 -14.97 -21.70
N GLY A 248 17.56 -15.94 -21.44
CA GLY A 248 17.62 -16.85 -20.30
C GLY A 248 16.87 -16.39 -19.04
N ALA A 249 16.13 -15.27 -19.10
CA ALA A 249 15.35 -14.80 -17.96
C ALA A 249 14.18 -15.75 -17.62
N ILE A 250 13.89 -15.91 -16.33
CA ILE A 250 12.91 -16.85 -15.80
C ILE A 250 11.66 -16.08 -15.38
N MET A 251 10.58 -16.19 -16.15
CA MET A 251 9.30 -15.61 -15.72
C MET A 251 8.68 -16.39 -14.56
N VAL A 252 8.34 -15.70 -13.47
CA VAL A 252 7.73 -16.31 -12.26
C VAL A 252 6.27 -15.92 -12.03
N GLY A 253 5.78 -14.83 -12.66
CA GLY A 253 4.39 -14.40 -12.50
C GLY A 253 3.96 -13.22 -13.38
N LYS A 254 2.63 -13.11 -13.61
CA LYS A 254 1.98 -11.89 -14.11
C LYS A 254 1.69 -10.96 -12.91
N MET A 255 1.93 -9.66 -13.07
CA MET A 255 1.92 -8.67 -11.97
C MET A 255 0.83 -7.61 -12.15
N LYS A 256 0.22 -7.18 -11.04
CA LYS A 256 -0.94 -6.26 -11.05
C LYS A 256 -0.65 -4.92 -11.73
N THR A 257 -1.71 -4.38 -12.34
CA THR A 257 -1.77 -3.07 -12.98
C THR A 257 -3.11 -2.40 -12.65
N THR A 258 -3.17 -1.07 -12.73
CA THR A 258 -4.47 -0.35 -12.83
C THR A 258 -5.13 -0.64 -14.19
N GLN A 259 -6.42 -0.34 -14.31
CA GLN A 259 -7.25 -0.82 -15.42
C GLN A 259 -6.76 -0.23 -16.77
N PHE A 260 -6.40 -1.11 -17.71
CA PHE A 260 -5.78 -0.80 -19.00
C PHE A 260 -4.56 0.14 -18.91
N ALA A 261 -3.83 0.08 -17.78
CA ALA A 261 -2.74 1.00 -17.44
C ALA A 261 -3.11 2.49 -17.43
N ALA A 262 -4.40 2.82 -17.39
CA ALA A 262 -4.96 4.17 -17.49
C ALA A 262 -4.64 5.05 -16.26
N PRO A 263 -4.86 6.38 -16.36
CA PRO A 263 -4.81 7.32 -15.24
C PRO A 263 -5.75 6.94 -14.08
N GLU A 264 -5.20 6.28 -13.06
CA GLU A 264 -5.90 5.79 -11.87
C GLU A 264 -4.87 5.73 -10.72
N ASN A 265 -5.21 6.09 -9.47
CA ASN A 265 -4.33 5.76 -8.33
C ASN A 265 -4.46 4.26 -8.04
N ALA A 266 -3.42 3.57 -7.59
CA ALA A 266 -3.55 2.12 -7.41
C ALA A 266 -4.55 1.76 -6.29
N ARG A 267 -4.66 2.58 -5.23
CA ARG A 267 -5.71 2.45 -4.20
C ARG A 267 -7.16 2.52 -4.72
N ASP A 268 -7.40 3.14 -5.88
CA ASP A 268 -8.74 3.28 -6.48
C ASP A 268 -9.18 2.03 -7.29
N ALA A 269 -8.38 0.95 -7.26
CA ALA A 269 -8.61 -0.26 -8.03
C ALA A 269 -9.80 -1.10 -7.52
N ILE A 270 -10.82 -1.19 -8.38
CA ILE A 270 -12.12 -1.85 -8.13
C ILE A 270 -12.14 -3.36 -8.44
N ASP A 271 -11.42 -3.80 -9.48
CA ASP A 271 -11.47 -5.18 -10.01
C ASP A 271 -10.57 -6.13 -9.22
N TYR A 272 -9.40 -5.62 -8.81
CA TYR A 272 -8.37 -6.33 -8.07
C TYR A 272 -7.83 -5.40 -6.99
N GLN A 273 -7.82 -5.86 -5.74
CA GLN A 273 -7.25 -5.10 -4.62
C GLN A 273 -5.79 -4.69 -4.94
N ALA A 274 -5.50 -3.39 -4.82
CA ALA A 274 -4.16 -2.84 -5.01
C ALA A 274 -3.11 -3.59 -4.15
N PRO A 275 -1.88 -3.80 -4.64
CA PRO A 275 -0.81 -4.33 -3.81
C PRO A 275 -0.50 -3.42 -2.60
N PHE A 276 0.18 -3.96 -1.60
CA PHE A 276 0.70 -3.19 -0.46
C PHE A 276 2.11 -2.67 -0.74
N ASN A 277 2.38 -1.43 -0.35
CA ASN A 277 3.70 -0.83 -0.41
C ASN A 277 4.52 -1.32 0.80
N PRO A 278 5.69 -1.97 0.63
CA PRO A 278 6.49 -2.41 1.78
C PRO A 278 7.15 -1.27 2.56
N ARG A 279 7.33 -0.07 1.96
CA ARG A 279 8.11 1.02 2.55
C ARG A 279 7.42 1.69 3.73
N GLY A 280 8.23 2.24 4.64
CA GLY A 280 7.75 2.94 5.83
C GLY A 280 6.89 2.03 6.71
N ASP A 281 5.63 2.41 6.92
CA ASP A 281 4.68 1.69 7.76
C ASP A 281 3.93 0.54 7.06
N GLY A 282 4.14 0.33 5.75
CA GLY A 282 3.44 -0.71 4.98
C GLY A 282 2.11 -0.27 4.33
N TYR A 283 1.65 0.95 4.58
CA TYR A 283 0.31 1.45 4.21
C TYR A 283 0.34 2.71 3.33
N GLN A 284 1.53 3.15 2.94
CA GLN A 284 1.76 4.18 1.94
C GLN A 284 1.19 3.77 0.56
N GLU A 285 0.87 4.75 -0.29
CA GLU A 285 0.37 4.52 -1.64
C GLU A 285 1.38 3.72 -2.48
N VAL A 286 0.85 2.78 -3.26
CA VAL A 286 1.63 1.87 -4.08
C VAL A 286 1.86 2.40 -5.50
N GLY A 287 1.21 3.50 -5.92
CA GLY A 287 1.52 4.19 -7.17
C GLY A 287 1.18 3.37 -8.41
N SER A 288 1.03 4.03 -9.55
CA SER A 288 0.39 3.44 -10.73
C SER A 288 1.13 3.75 -12.04
N SER A 289 0.91 3.00 -13.12
CA SER A 289 0.06 1.81 -13.24
C SER A 289 0.83 0.49 -13.03
N SER A 290 2.16 0.49 -12.87
CA SER A 290 2.95 -0.75 -12.64
C SER A 290 3.01 -1.14 -11.15
N SER A 291 1.87 -1.09 -10.45
CA SER A 291 1.76 -1.24 -8.99
C SER A 291 2.26 -2.59 -8.47
N GLY A 292 1.94 -3.69 -9.17
CA GLY A 292 2.41 -5.04 -8.80
C GLY A 292 3.93 -5.18 -8.96
N ALA A 293 4.44 -4.78 -10.12
CA ALA A 293 5.87 -4.80 -10.46
C ALA A 293 6.72 -4.13 -9.38
N ARG A 294 6.30 -2.94 -8.97
CA ARG A 294 6.84 -2.18 -7.86
C ARG A 294 6.80 -2.96 -6.53
N ALA A 295 5.61 -3.33 -6.06
CA ALA A 295 5.42 -3.93 -4.74
C ALA A 295 6.22 -5.22 -4.57
N GLY A 296 6.29 -6.04 -5.64
CA GLY A 296 7.10 -7.25 -5.65
C GLY A 296 8.60 -6.96 -5.53
N ILE A 297 9.14 -6.05 -6.36
CA ILE A 297 10.58 -5.72 -6.37
C ILE A 297 11.02 -5.09 -5.04
N ALA A 298 10.19 -4.25 -4.44
CA ALA A 298 10.49 -3.65 -3.13
C ALA A 298 10.30 -4.62 -1.94
N SER A 299 9.76 -5.83 -2.14
CA SER A 299 9.46 -6.78 -1.04
C SER A 299 10.22 -8.10 -1.12
N TYR A 300 10.49 -8.63 -2.31
CA TYR A 300 10.87 -10.03 -2.49
C TYR A 300 12.33 -10.20 -2.90
N HIS A 301 13.17 -10.69 -1.98
CA HIS A 301 14.57 -11.05 -2.29
C HIS A 301 14.72 -12.04 -3.46
N TRP A 302 13.73 -12.91 -3.68
CA TRP A 302 13.73 -13.89 -4.77
C TRP A 302 13.34 -13.33 -6.15
N LEU A 303 12.91 -12.06 -6.25
CA LEU A 303 12.52 -11.38 -7.49
C LEU A 303 13.53 -10.29 -7.86
N ASP A 304 14.16 -10.40 -9.02
CA ASP A 304 15.30 -9.54 -9.39
C ASP A 304 14.86 -8.30 -10.18
N LEU A 305 13.89 -8.50 -11.09
CA LEU A 305 13.50 -7.53 -12.11
C LEU A 305 12.00 -7.63 -12.41
N ALA A 306 11.34 -6.51 -12.69
CA ALA A 306 9.97 -6.53 -13.17
C ALA A 306 9.80 -5.67 -14.44
N LEU A 307 9.17 -6.23 -15.46
CA LEU A 307 8.82 -5.54 -16.70
C LEU A 307 7.52 -4.74 -16.50
N GLY A 308 7.62 -3.42 -16.60
CA GLY A 308 6.51 -2.47 -16.52
C GLY A 308 6.23 -1.78 -17.85
N SER A 309 5.44 -0.71 -17.83
CA SER A 309 5.26 0.21 -18.96
C SER A 309 5.10 1.65 -18.47
N ASP A 310 5.48 2.63 -19.31
CA ASP A 310 5.42 4.06 -18.99
C ASP A 310 4.80 4.85 -20.15
N THR A 311 3.64 5.47 -19.90
CA THR A 311 2.94 6.37 -20.84
C THR A 311 2.87 7.82 -20.32
N ALA A 312 2.86 7.97 -18.99
CA ALA A 312 2.80 9.25 -18.28
C ALA A 312 3.87 9.32 -17.17
N GLY A 313 4.00 8.24 -16.41
CA GLY A 313 4.97 8.06 -15.33
C GLY A 313 4.95 6.65 -14.76
N SER A 314 4.37 5.69 -15.48
CA SER A 314 3.91 4.42 -14.90
C SER A 314 4.99 3.39 -14.57
N ILE A 315 6.26 3.69 -14.88
CA ILE A 315 7.43 3.05 -14.25
C ILE A 315 8.06 4.02 -13.24
N ARG A 316 8.25 5.28 -13.62
CA ARG A 316 9.03 6.27 -12.86
C ARG A 316 8.41 6.66 -11.53
N VAL A 317 7.10 6.94 -11.48
CA VAL A 317 6.37 7.28 -10.24
C VAL A 317 6.40 6.10 -9.26
N PRO A 318 6.01 4.85 -9.65
CA PRO A 318 6.21 3.70 -8.78
C PRO A 318 7.68 3.49 -8.38
N ALA A 319 8.66 3.79 -9.22
CA ALA A 319 10.07 3.65 -8.84
C ALA A 319 10.49 4.65 -7.75
N GLU A 320 10.11 5.92 -7.88
CA GLU A 320 10.39 6.98 -6.90
C GLU A 320 9.80 6.65 -5.52
N ASP A 321 8.51 6.27 -5.47
CA ASP A 321 7.76 5.99 -4.26
C ASP A 321 8.30 4.78 -3.43
N ASN A 322 9.31 4.03 -3.90
CA ASN A 322 10.00 2.98 -3.11
C ASN A 322 11.50 3.19 -3.01
N GLY A 323 12.06 4.12 -3.77
CA GLY A 323 13.50 4.15 -4.00
C GLY A 323 13.98 2.83 -4.60
N ILE A 324 13.42 2.46 -5.74
CA ILE A 324 13.93 1.38 -6.61
C ILE A 324 14.30 1.99 -7.97
N PHE A 325 15.20 1.35 -8.71
CA PHE A 325 15.59 1.83 -10.04
C PHE A 325 14.42 1.64 -11.02
N GLY A 326 14.11 2.64 -11.83
CA GLY A 326 13.08 2.54 -12.85
C GLY A 326 13.34 3.40 -14.07
N ASN A 327 13.14 2.87 -15.27
CA ASN A 327 13.39 3.60 -16.51
C ASN A 327 12.22 3.69 -17.48
N ARG A 328 12.06 4.90 -18.04
CA ARG A 328 11.46 5.15 -19.33
C ARG A 328 12.60 5.24 -20.38
N PRO A 329 12.73 4.32 -21.34
CA PRO A 329 13.70 4.48 -22.42
C PRO A 329 13.25 5.54 -23.44
N THR A 330 14.12 5.81 -24.40
CA THR A 330 13.75 6.49 -25.64
C THR A 330 12.50 5.86 -26.27
N HIS A 331 11.57 6.70 -26.72
CA HIS A 331 10.35 6.23 -27.35
C HIS A 331 10.64 5.47 -28.65
N GLY A 332 10.02 4.30 -28.83
CA GLY A 332 10.18 3.45 -30.02
C GLY A 332 11.35 2.47 -30.02
N LEU A 333 12.16 2.33 -28.96
CA LEU A 333 13.26 1.35 -28.92
C LEU A 333 12.81 -0.13 -28.80
N VAL A 334 11.55 -0.36 -28.42
CA VAL A 334 10.95 -1.68 -28.14
C VAL A 334 9.68 -1.85 -28.97
N ASP A 335 9.52 -3.02 -29.58
CA ASP A 335 8.27 -3.43 -30.21
C ASP A 335 7.22 -3.78 -29.12
N LEU A 336 6.15 -2.99 -29.07
CA LEU A 336 5.01 -3.14 -28.15
C LEU A 336 3.81 -3.83 -28.82
N SER A 337 4.01 -4.56 -29.91
CA SER A 337 3.00 -5.48 -30.42
C SER A 337 2.65 -6.53 -29.35
N ARG A 338 1.36 -6.91 -29.28
CA ARG A 338 0.80 -7.77 -28.22
C ARG A 338 0.93 -7.19 -26.79
N VAL A 339 0.90 -5.86 -26.68
CA VAL A 339 0.77 -5.13 -25.42
C VAL A 339 -0.49 -4.25 -25.49
N ILE A 340 -1.26 -4.19 -24.40
CA ILE A 340 -2.45 -3.32 -24.34
C ILE A 340 -2.01 -1.85 -24.38
N PRO A 341 -2.43 -1.05 -25.38
CA PRO A 341 -1.99 0.33 -25.53
C PRO A 341 -2.81 1.30 -24.66
N LEU A 342 -2.18 2.41 -24.27
CA LEU A 342 -2.84 3.60 -23.74
C LEU A 342 -2.69 4.76 -24.74
N GLY A 343 -1.46 5.06 -25.14
CA GLY A 343 -1.18 6.05 -26.18
C GLY A 343 0.11 5.69 -26.90
N PRO A 344 0.07 5.01 -28.07
CA PRO A 344 1.26 4.52 -28.77
C PRO A 344 2.32 5.60 -29.08
N GLU A 345 1.93 6.86 -29.16
CA GLU A 345 2.78 8.06 -29.30
C GLU A 345 3.64 8.35 -28.05
N PHE A 346 3.36 7.70 -26.93
CA PHE A 346 4.02 7.84 -25.64
C PHE A 346 4.44 6.49 -25.01
N ASP A 347 3.74 5.40 -25.32
CA ASP A 347 3.92 4.10 -24.65
C ASP A 347 5.37 3.58 -24.81
N THR A 348 5.99 3.21 -23.69
CA THR A 348 7.30 2.52 -23.65
C THR A 348 7.28 1.34 -22.69
N ALA A 349 8.10 0.32 -22.98
CA ALA A 349 8.44 -0.75 -22.05
C ALA A 349 9.73 -0.41 -21.29
N GLY A 350 9.81 -0.80 -20.02
CA GLY A 350 10.99 -0.60 -19.20
C GLY A 350 10.86 -1.37 -17.88
N PHE A 351 11.82 -1.19 -16.98
CA PHE A 351 12.00 -2.07 -15.83
C PHE A 351 11.88 -1.37 -14.49
N LEU A 352 11.54 -2.15 -13.46
CA LEU A 352 11.79 -1.82 -12.06
C LEU A 352 12.77 -2.86 -11.46
N ALA A 353 13.79 -2.39 -10.73
CA ALA A 353 14.89 -3.22 -10.22
C ALA A 353 15.50 -2.68 -8.92
N ARG A 354 16.28 -3.50 -8.23
CA ARG A 354 17.14 -3.09 -7.10
C ARG A 354 18.63 -3.14 -7.41
N ASP A 355 19.03 -4.01 -8.33
CA ASP A 355 20.41 -4.19 -8.77
C ASP A 355 20.64 -3.44 -10.08
N THR A 356 21.68 -2.60 -10.14
CA THR A 356 21.96 -1.76 -11.32
C THR A 356 22.55 -2.55 -12.49
N GLU A 357 23.28 -3.64 -12.23
CA GLU A 357 23.94 -4.43 -13.27
C GLU A 357 22.94 -5.36 -13.97
N ILE A 358 22.06 -6.04 -13.23
CA ILE A 358 20.93 -6.81 -13.78
C ILE A 358 20.00 -5.90 -14.58
N TRP A 359 19.66 -4.73 -14.03
CA TRP A 359 18.82 -3.73 -14.69
C TRP A 359 19.44 -3.25 -16.01
N ALA A 360 20.72 -2.87 -15.98
CA ALA A 360 21.46 -2.43 -17.16
C ALA A 360 21.60 -3.53 -18.23
N THR A 361 21.74 -4.79 -17.80
CA THR A 361 21.80 -5.95 -18.70
C THR A 361 20.45 -6.20 -19.37
N ALA A 362 19.35 -6.19 -18.61
CA ALA A 362 18.01 -6.35 -19.15
C ALA A 362 17.62 -5.23 -20.14
N CYS A 363 18.06 -4.00 -19.87
CA CYS A 363 17.93 -2.89 -20.82
C CYS A 363 18.68 -3.15 -22.12
N ARG A 364 19.93 -3.64 -22.07
CA ARG A 364 20.75 -3.99 -23.25
C ARG A 364 20.14 -5.15 -24.05
N VAL A 365 19.46 -6.08 -23.39
CA VAL A 365 18.73 -7.20 -24.03
C VAL A 365 17.46 -6.72 -24.73
N MET A 366 16.66 -5.87 -24.08
CA MET A 366 15.34 -5.49 -24.60
C MET A 366 15.39 -4.34 -25.62
N TYR A 367 16.31 -3.39 -25.47
CA TYR A 367 16.36 -2.18 -26.28
C TYR A 367 17.23 -2.35 -27.53
N SER A 368 16.67 -2.01 -28.69
CA SER A 368 17.43 -1.95 -29.94
C SER A 368 18.05 -0.56 -30.16
N ASN A 369 19.13 -0.48 -30.95
CA ASN A 369 19.59 0.73 -31.66
C ASN A 369 19.84 2.02 -30.83
N PHE A 370 20.19 1.94 -29.54
CA PHE A 370 20.64 3.10 -28.76
C PHE A 370 22.14 3.39 -28.90
N THR A 371 22.57 4.61 -28.57
CA THR A 371 23.97 5.04 -28.73
C THR A 371 24.86 4.48 -27.63
N THR A 372 25.82 3.65 -28.01
CA THR A 372 26.93 3.18 -27.15
C THR A 372 28.26 3.88 -27.44
N ASN A 373 28.36 4.64 -28.54
CA ASN A 373 29.58 5.32 -28.95
C ASN A 373 29.64 6.75 -28.37
N TYR A 374 30.19 6.87 -27.17
CA TYR A 374 30.53 8.14 -26.50
C TYR A 374 31.86 7.95 -25.75
N THR A 375 32.58 9.03 -25.43
CA THR A 375 33.94 8.96 -24.87
C THR A 375 34.09 9.58 -23.49
N GLN A 376 33.04 10.22 -22.96
CA GLN A 376 33.01 10.90 -21.66
C GLN A 376 31.56 11.25 -21.29
N TYR A 377 31.27 11.49 -20.01
CA TYR A 377 29.94 11.96 -19.57
C TYR A 377 29.74 13.48 -19.78
N PRO A 378 28.48 13.98 -19.82
CA PRO A 378 28.19 15.39 -20.01
C PRO A 378 28.67 16.25 -18.83
N LYS A 379 29.40 17.33 -19.12
CA LYS A 379 29.92 18.29 -18.11
C LYS A 379 28.98 19.46 -17.80
N ARG A 380 27.68 19.27 -18.03
CA ARG A 380 26.65 20.28 -17.74
C ARG A 380 25.43 19.60 -17.15
N VAL A 381 25.06 20.04 -15.96
CA VAL A 381 23.89 19.56 -15.21
C VAL A 381 22.87 20.69 -15.17
N LEU A 382 21.68 20.42 -15.71
CA LEU A 382 20.52 21.30 -15.60
C LEU A 382 19.67 20.83 -14.42
N THR A 383 19.18 21.76 -13.60
CA THR A 383 18.20 21.45 -12.55
C THR A 383 16.88 22.17 -12.83
N TYR A 384 15.77 21.49 -12.54
CA TYR A 384 14.42 22.04 -12.66
C TYR A 384 13.69 21.81 -11.33
N ASP A 385 13.23 22.90 -10.71
CA ASP A 385 12.53 22.96 -9.42
C ASP A 385 13.18 22.13 -8.27
N LEU A 386 14.51 22.00 -8.28
CA LEU A 386 15.26 21.31 -7.21
C LEU A 386 15.72 22.26 -6.09
N PRO A 387 15.76 21.80 -4.83
CA PRO A 387 16.35 22.53 -3.72
C PRO A 387 17.86 22.74 -3.89
N SER A 388 18.39 23.74 -3.20
CA SER A 388 19.78 24.18 -3.28
C SER A 388 20.38 24.50 -1.90
N VAL A 389 21.71 24.48 -1.81
CA VAL A 389 22.45 24.92 -0.60
C VAL A 389 22.16 26.37 -0.16
N LYS A 390 21.47 27.18 -0.98
CA LYS A 390 21.14 28.58 -0.69
C LYS A 390 19.78 28.75 -0.01
N ASP A 391 18.96 27.70 0.03
CA ASP A 391 17.60 27.79 0.54
C ASP A 391 17.59 27.79 2.07
N GLN A 392 16.82 28.71 2.65
CA GLN A 392 16.87 29.00 4.09
C GLN A 392 16.27 27.88 4.96
N LYS A 393 15.48 27.00 4.37
CA LYS A 393 14.85 25.85 5.01
C LYS A 393 14.93 24.65 4.06
N LEU A 394 15.69 23.65 4.48
CA LEU A 394 15.83 22.35 3.79
C LEU A 394 15.26 21.27 4.71
N SER A 395 14.28 20.52 4.21
CA SER A 395 13.78 19.28 4.80
C SER A 395 14.84 18.18 4.78
N ASP A 396 14.56 17.03 5.41
CA ASP A 396 15.44 15.87 5.32
C ASP A 396 15.54 15.34 3.88
N SER A 397 14.44 15.39 3.11
CA SER A 397 14.42 15.06 1.67
C SER A 397 15.33 16.00 0.87
N ASP A 398 15.20 17.31 1.07
CA ASP A 398 15.99 18.31 0.35
C ASP A 398 17.50 18.15 0.59
N ARG A 399 17.89 17.78 1.83
CA ARG A 399 19.28 17.54 2.18
C ARG A 399 19.87 16.37 1.41
N VAL A 400 19.10 15.28 1.21
CA VAL A 400 19.51 14.13 0.41
C VAL A 400 19.66 14.53 -1.07
N ILE A 401 18.70 15.28 -1.61
CA ILE A 401 18.74 15.78 -2.99
C ILE A 401 19.97 16.67 -3.22
N VAL A 402 20.19 17.67 -2.37
CA VAL A 402 21.33 18.59 -2.47
C VAL A 402 22.66 17.85 -2.37
N GLN A 403 22.81 16.93 -1.40
CA GLN A 403 24.03 16.13 -1.26
C GLN A 403 24.29 15.22 -2.48
N PHE A 404 23.25 14.67 -3.10
CA PHE A 404 23.40 13.89 -4.32
C PHE A 404 23.83 14.77 -5.50
N VAL A 405 23.20 15.94 -5.69
CA VAL A 405 23.53 16.87 -6.77
C VAL A 405 24.99 17.34 -6.65
N ASP A 406 25.45 17.69 -5.44
CA ASP A 406 26.84 18.10 -5.20
C ASP A 406 27.83 16.96 -5.56
N LYS A 407 27.59 15.73 -5.08
CA LYS A 407 28.42 14.55 -5.41
C LYS A 407 28.45 14.25 -6.91
N LEU A 408 27.31 14.38 -7.60
CA LEU A 408 27.21 14.15 -9.04
C LEU A 408 27.96 15.21 -9.84
N VAL A 409 27.85 16.48 -9.43
CA VAL A 409 28.58 17.61 -10.04
C VAL A 409 30.09 17.45 -9.86
N GLU A 410 30.55 17.03 -8.67
CA GLU A 410 31.96 16.71 -8.39
C GLU A 410 32.45 15.54 -9.27
N PHE A 411 31.73 14.41 -9.26
CA PHE A 411 32.05 13.20 -10.03
C PHE A 411 32.20 13.48 -11.53
N LEU A 412 31.30 14.30 -12.10
CA LEU A 412 31.34 14.67 -13.52
C LEU A 412 32.33 15.81 -13.84
N SER A 413 32.81 16.53 -12.81
CA SER A 413 33.47 17.84 -12.95
C SER A 413 32.66 18.77 -13.86
N ALA A 414 31.39 18.96 -13.52
CA ALA A 414 30.37 19.61 -14.35
C ALA A 414 29.99 21.02 -13.87
N ASP A 415 29.43 21.83 -14.78
CA ASP A 415 28.76 23.08 -14.43
C ASP A 415 27.28 22.83 -14.09
N LEU A 416 26.81 23.34 -12.95
CA LEU A 416 25.40 23.31 -12.54
C LEU A 416 24.65 24.55 -13.05
N THR A 417 23.43 24.41 -13.56
CA THR A 417 22.59 25.55 -13.98
C THR A 417 21.11 25.25 -13.74
N THR A 418 20.43 26.07 -12.93
CA THR A 418 18.97 26.03 -12.78
C THR A 418 18.29 26.50 -14.07
N PHE A 419 17.16 25.88 -14.41
CA PHE A 419 16.50 26.07 -15.69
C PHE A 419 14.96 26.08 -15.57
N ASN A 420 14.28 26.89 -16.40
CA ASN A 420 12.81 26.97 -16.49
C ASN A 420 12.37 26.84 -17.97
N HIS A 421 11.57 25.82 -18.28
CA HIS A 421 11.15 25.51 -19.65
C HIS A 421 10.15 26.51 -20.23
N THR A 422 9.29 27.10 -19.40
CA THR A 422 8.31 28.11 -19.81
C THR A 422 8.98 29.41 -20.22
N ASP A 423 10.00 29.84 -19.46
CA ASP A 423 10.80 31.03 -19.76
C ASP A 423 11.57 30.89 -21.07
N GLU A 424 12.16 29.71 -21.32
CA GLU A 424 12.94 29.48 -22.53
C GLU A 424 12.04 29.28 -23.76
N TRP A 425 10.88 28.62 -23.59
CA TRP A 425 9.86 28.55 -24.64
C TRP A 425 9.45 29.96 -25.06
N SER A 426 9.09 30.83 -24.10
CA SER A 426 8.68 32.21 -24.35
C SER A 426 9.73 33.07 -25.10
N ARG A 427 11.00 32.63 -25.14
CA ARG A 427 12.10 33.31 -25.85
C ARG A 427 12.48 32.67 -27.19
N SER A 428 12.15 31.39 -27.39
CA SER A 428 12.75 30.54 -28.43
C SER A 428 11.77 29.60 -29.13
N ASN A 429 10.47 29.74 -28.86
CA ASN A 429 9.42 28.98 -29.53
C ASN A 429 9.47 29.17 -31.06
N PRO A 430 9.05 28.15 -31.83
CA PRO A 430 8.95 28.29 -33.29
C PRO A 430 7.96 29.40 -33.69
N ALA A 431 8.19 30.00 -34.86
CA ALA A 431 7.20 30.90 -35.46
C ALA A 431 5.84 30.19 -35.61
N ASP A 432 4.75 30.98 -35.58
CA ASP A 432 3.37 30.51 -35.69
C ASP A 432 2.91 29.54 -34.57
N THR A 433 3.60 29.55 -33.41
CA THR A 433 3.17 28.84 -32.19
C THR A 433 2.78 29.80 -31.06
N PRO A 434 1.89 29.40 -30.13
CA PRO A 434 1.58 30.20 -28.94
C PRO A 434 2.81 30.52 -28.09
N SER A 435 2.82 31.71 -27.49
CA SER A 435 3.88 32.12 -26.55
C SER A 435 3.80 31.38 -25.21
N ASP A 436 2.61 30.91 -24.81
CA ASP A 436 2.45 30.01 -23.67
C ASP A 436 2.56 28.55 -24.14
N LEU A 437 3.46 27.79 -23.52
CA LEU A 437 3.63 26.37 -23.80
C LEU A 437 2.38 25.56 -23.38
N GLN A 438 1.68 25.98 -22.33
CA GLN A 438 0.45 25.29 -21.88
C GLN A 438 -0.67 25.42 -22.90
N GLU A 439 -0.74 26.53 -23.64
CA GLU A 439 -1.70 26.69 -24.75
C GLU A 439 -1.41 25.70 -25.90
N LEU A 440 -0.13 25.44 -26.22
CA LEU A 440 0.24 24.49 -27.27
C LEU A 440 0.04 23.02 -26.87
N VAL A 441 0.47 22.62 -25.67
CA VAL A 441 0.56 21.20 -25.29
C VAL A 441 -0.20 20.77 -24.03
N GLY A 442 -0.86 21.69 -23.31
CA GLY A 442 -1.52 21.39 -22.04
C GLY A 442 -2.66 20.36 -22.13
N SER A 443 -3.31 20.23 -23.29
CA SER A 443 -4.33 19.19 -23.54
C SER A 443 -3.79 17.96 -24.27
N THR A 444 -2.62 18.06 -24.91
CA THR A 444 -2.14 17.10 -25.91
C THR A 444 -1.98 15.68 -25.38
N TRP A 445 -1.43 15.50 -24.18
CA TRP A 445 -1.28 14.17 -23.57
C TRP A 445 -2.64 13.50 -23.33
N ALA A 446 -3.60 14.25 -22.76
CA ALA A 446 -4.94 13.76 -22.51
C ALA A 446 -5.67 13.42 -23.82
N VAL A 447 -5.66 14.33 -24.82
CA VAL A 447 -6.35 14.12 -26.10
C VAL A 447 -5.84 12.85 -26.80
N ILE A 448 -4.52 12.67 -26.89
CA ILE A 448 -3.92 11.50 -27.56
C ILE A 448 -4.26 10.21 -26.81
N SER A 449 -4.01 10.15 -25.51
CA SER A 449 -4.24 8.92 -24.71
C SER A 449 -5.72 8.53 -24.68
N ALA A 450 -6.63 9.49 -24.45
CA ALA A 450 -8.07 9.24 -24.43
C ALA A 450 -8.59 8.76 -25.80
N LYS A 451 -8.22 9.43 -26.90
CA LYS A 451 -8.66 9.05 -28.26
C LYS A 451 -8.07 7.71 -28.71
N GLN A 452 -6.78 7.46 -28.44
CA GLN A 452 -6.13 6.20 -28.84
C GLN A 452 -6.65 5.01 -28.04
N GLN A 453 -6.74 5.10 -26.71
CA GLN A 453 -7.24 3.99 -25.91
C GLN A 453 -8.71 3.70 -26.18
N SER A 454 -9.55 4.73 -26.38
CA SER A 454 -10.95 4.54 -26.78
C SER A 454 -11.02 3.72 -28.06
N ARG A 455 -10.33 4.16 -29.11
CA ARG A 455 -10.33 3.50 -30.43
C ARG A 455 -9.73 2.10 -30.43
N ARG A 456 -8.68 1.86 -29.64
CA ARG A 456 -7.85 0.63 -29.70
C ARG A 456 -8.23 -0.43 -28.67
N VAL A 457 -8.79 -0.03 -27.53
CA VAL A 457 -9.11 -0.92 -26.42
C VAL A 457 -10.62 -0.91 -26.17
N ARG A 458 -11.22 0.24 -25.86
CA ARG A 458 -12.64 0.35 -25.50
C ARG A 458 -13.56 -0.13 -26.62
N ASP A 459 -13.44 0.43 -27.82
CA ASP A 459 -14.42 0.20 -28.89
C ASP A 459 -14.44 -1.28 -29.35
N PRO A 460 -13.28 -1.96 -29.53
CA PRO A 460 -13.25 -3.42 -29.73
C PRO A 460 -13.79 -4.20 -28.52
N PHE A 461 -13.35 -3.88 -27.31
CA PHE A 461 -13.77 -4.57 -26.08
C PHE A 461 -15.28 -4.51 -25.86
N PHE A 462 -15.88 -3.32 -25.99
CA PHE A 462 -17.32 -3.14 -25.81
C PHE A 462 -18.12 -3.86 -26.90
N LYS A 463 -17.64 -3.87 -28.15
CA LYS A 463 -18.27 -4.61 -29.25
C LYS A 463 -18.24 -6.12 -29.00
N ASP A 464 -17.08 -6.66 -28.62
CA ASP A 464 -16.90 -8.09 -28.40
C ASP A 464 -17.65 -8.55 -27.13
N TYR A 465 -17.64 -7.74 -26.06
CA TYR A 465 -18.42 -7.98 -24.84
C TYR A 465 -19.93 -7.96 -25.12
N ALA A 466 -20.42 -6.97 -25.88
CA ALA A 466 -21.82 -6.90 -26.29
C ALA A 466 -22.23 -8.12 -27.14
N ALA A 467 -21.36 -8.62 -28.01
CA ALA A 467 -21.62 -9.83 -28.78
C ALA A 467 -21.68 -11.10 -27.91
N ALA A 468 -20.91 -11.17 -26.82
CA ALA A 468 -20.88 -12.30 -25.88
C ALA A 468 -21.98 -12.25 -24.79
N HIS A 469 -22.50 -11.06 -24.46
CA HIS A 469 -23.36 -10.84 -23.29
C HIS A 469 -24.70 -10.14 -23.62
N ASP A 470 -25.39 -10.56 -24.68
CA ASP A 470 -26.71 -10.07 -25.10
C ASP A 470 -26.83 -8.53 -25.27
N GLY A 471 -25.78 -7.88 -25.78
CA GLY A 471 -25.76 -6.43 -25.98
C GLY A 471 -25.45 -5.60 -24.73
N ARG A 472 -25.11 -6.22 -23.60
CA ARG A 472 -24.66 -5.52 -22.38
C ARG A 472 -23.30 -4.88 -22.58
N VAL A 473 -22.96 -3.92 -21.72
CA VAL A 473 -21.63 -3.29 -21.63
C VAL A 473 -20.91 -3.77 -20.37
N PRO A 474 -19.56 -3.86 -20.37
CA PRO A 474 -18.78 -4.23 -19.20
C PRO A 474 -18.72 -3.08 -18.18
N PHE A 475 -18.44 -3.39 -16.92
CA PHE A 475 -18.08 -2.38 -15.93
C PHE A 475 -16.63 -1.91 -16.14
N VAL A 476 -16.37 -0.62 -15.88
CA VAL A 476 -15.11 0.07 -16.14
C VAL A 476 -14.79 0.94 -14.93
N ASN A 477 -13.51 1.05 -14.54
CA ASN A 477 -13.09 1.91 -13.43
C ASN A 477 -13.56 3.37 -13.68
N PRO A 478 -14.12 4.09 -12.69
CA PRO A 478 -14.55 5.48 -12.86
C PRO A 478 -13.50 6.39 -13.51
N SER A 479 -12.20 6.20 -13.22
CA SER A 479 -11.10 6.96 -13.81
C SER A 479 -10.92 6.65 -15.30
N THR A 480 -10.77 5.37 -15.65
CA THR A 480 -10.72 4.91 -17.05
C THR A 480 -11.95 5.37 -17.84
N ASN A 481 -13.15 5.20 -17.26
CA ASN A 481 -14.40 5.58 -17.90
C ASN A 481 -14.53 7.10 -18.05
N GLY A 482 -14.00 7.90 -17.11
CA GLY A 482 -13.98 9.36 -17.21
C GLY A 482 -13.14 9.84 -18.40
N SER A 483 -11.94 9.27 -18.59
CA SER A 483 -11.10 9.54 -19.76
C SER A 483 -11.79 9.17 -21.08
N TRP A 484 -12.41 7.99 -21.15
CA TRP A 484 -13.15 7.53 -22.33
C TRP A 484 -14.41 8.35 -22.60
N SER A 485 -15.16 8.74 -21.57
CA SER A 485 -16.35 9.60 -21.72
C SER A 485 -15.96 11.00 -22.21
N TRP A 486 -14.86 11.56 -21.68
CA TRP A 486 -14.32 12.83 -22.16
C TRP A 486 -13.87 12.73 -23.62
N SER A 487 -13.23 11.62 -24.01
CA SER A 487 -12.87 11.32 -25.41
C SER A 487 -14.04 11.48 -26.38
N ASP A 488 -15.24 11.03 -26.01
CA ASP A 488 -16.44 11.13 -26.87
C ASP A 488 -16.97 12.57 -27.01
N THR A 489 -16.70 13.45 -26.03
CA THR A 489 -17.07 14.88 -26.10
C THR A 489 -16.16 15.70 -27.01
N LEU A 490 -14.95 15.22 -27.28
CA LEU A 490 -13.95 15.96 -28.05
C LEU A 490 -14.18 15.88 -29.57
N PRO A 491 -13.93 16.97 -30.32
CA PRO A 491 -13.81 16.90 -31.77
C PRO A 491 -12.61 16.04 -32.23
N PRO A 492 -12.39 15.84 -33.54
CA PRO A 492 -11.28 15.06 -34.10
C PRO A 492 -9.86 15.66 -33.91
N LEU A 493 -9.51 16.06 -32.69
CA LEU A 493 -8.26 16.76 -32.33
C LEU A 493 -7.00 15.87 -32.29
N LEU A 494 -7.09 14.58 -32.64
CA LEU A 494 -5.96 13.66 -32.51
C LEU A 494 -4.75 14.08 -33.38
N ASP A 495 -4.99 14.42 -34.65
CA ASP A 495 -3.91 14.77 -35.58
C ASP A 495 -3.26 16.12 -35.19
N GLU A 496 -4.04 17.06 -34.67
CA GLU A 496 -3.57 18.36 -34.15
C GLU A 496 -2.73 18.17 -32.89
N ALA A 497 -3.20 17.37 -31.93
CA ALA A 497 -2.45 17.05 -30.72
C ALA A 497 -1.12 16.35 -31.05
N VAL A 498 -1.10 15.42 -32.02
CA VAL A 498 0.13 14.77 -32.50
C VAL A 498 1.08 15.77 -33.18
N ALA A 499 0.55 16.73 -33.94
CA ALA A 499 1.35 17.81 -34.52
C ALA A 499 1.98 18.69 -33.43
N ASN A 500 1.20 19.12 -32.43
CA ASN A 500 1.68 19.94 -31.30
C ASN A 500 2.74 19.21 -30.48
N LYS A 501 2.59 17.89 -30.24
CA LYS A 501 3.63 17.04 -29.63
C LYS A 501 4.93 17.08 -30.44
N THR A 502 4.84 16.92 -31.77
CA THR A 502 6.02 16.94 -32.66
C THR A 502 6.71 18.31 -32.67
N ILE A 503 5.96 19.41 -32.65
CA ILE A 503 6.50 20.78 -32.53
C ILE A 503 7.29 20.92 -31.22
N PHE A 504 6.68 20.56 -30.09
CA PHE A 504 7.32 20.64 -28.78
C PHE A 504 8.56 19.74 -28.67
N LYS A 505 8.50 18.49 -29.15
CA LYS A 505 9.67 17.59 -29.24
C LYS A 505 10.80 18.21 -30.05
N THR A 506 10.51 18.73 -31.23
CA THR A 506 11.52 19.32 -32.14
C THR A 506 12.21 20.53 -31.50
N TRP A 507 11.47 21.35 -30.75
CA TRP A 507 12.03 22.43 -29.95
C TRP A 507 12.90 21.89 -28.80
N TRP A 508 12.41 20.91 -28.04
CA TRP A 508 13.10 20.33 -26.90
C TRP A 508 14.45 19.68 -27.28
N ASP A 509 14.48 18.84 -28.32
CA ASP A 509 15.72 18.20 -28.77
C ASP A 509 16.73 19.19 -29.36
N LYS A 510 16.31 20.40 -29.76
CA LYS A 510 17.19 21.44 -30.32
C LYS A 510 17.70 22.40 -29.25
N VAL A 511 16.83 22.83 -28.34
CA VAL A 511 17.09 23.89 -27.37
C VAL A 511 17.46 23.30 -26.01
N MET A 512 16.74 22.28 -25.55
CA MET A 512 16.80 21.76 -24.20
C MET A 512 17.83 20.66 -23.99
N LEU A 513 17.68 19.54 -24.70
CA LEU A 513 18.57 18.38 -24.59
C LEU A 513 19.17 17.98 -25.94
N PRO A 514 19.95 18.88 -26.58
CA PRO A 514 20.61 18.55 -27.83
C PRO A 514 21.69 17.49 -27.68
N LYS A 515 21.81 16.64 -28.70
CA LYS A 515 22.82 15.58 -28.80
C LYS A 515 24.23 16.18 -28.94
N ASN A 516 25.24 15.42 -28.52
CA ASN A 516 26.66 15.76 -28.60
C ASN A 516 27.48 14.53 -28.98
N ALA A 517 28.31 14.62 -30.01
CA ALA A 517 29.06 13.47 -30.54
C ALA A 517 30.11 12.86 -29.58
N LYS A 518 30.53 13.56 -28.51
CA LYS A 518 31.47 13.04 -27.51
C LYS A 518 30.81 12.52 -26.24
N THR A 519 29.69 13.15 -25.83
CA THR A 519 29.01 12.87 -24.55
C THR A 519 27.63 12.23 -24.71
N CYS A 520 27.26 11.88 -25.94
CA CYS A 520 25.90 11.56 -26.40
C CYS A 520 24.87 12.69 -26.19
N SER A 521 24.68 13.15 -24.96
CA SER A 521 23.86 14.32 -24.60
C SER A 521 24.75 15.52 -24.28
N LYS A 522 24.34 16.76 -24.62
CA LYS A 522 25.07 17.97 -24.25
C LYS A 522 25.01 18.24 -22.73
N SER A 523 23.95 17.79 -22.07
CA SER A 523 23.71 17.96 -20.63
C SER A 523 22.90 16.82 -20.04
N LEU A 524 22.97 16.67 -18.73
CA LEU A 524 21.98 15.93 -17.93
C LEU A 524 20.91 16.92 -17.45
N MET A 525 19.66 16.50 -17.32
CA MET A 525 18.61 17.26 -16.63
C MET A 525 18.11 16.49 -15.42
N LEU A 526 18.13 17.15 -14.26
CA LEU A 526 17.74 16.60 -12.97
C LEU A 526 16.49 17.30 -12.44
N TYR A 527 15.55 16.51 -11.93
CA TYR A 527 14.37 17.00 -11.23
C TYR A 527 13.76 15.91 -10.34
N THR A 528 12.87 16.28 -9.43
CA THR A 528 12.00 15.38 -8.68
C THR A 528 10.56 15.55 -9.14
N PHE A 529 9.74 14.51 -9.01
CA PHE A 529 8.29 14.63 -9.24
C PHE A 529 7.49 14.77 -7.95
N LYS A 530 8.02 14.24 -6.84
CA LYS A 530 7.38 14.19 -5.53
C LYS A 530 8.44 14.13 -4.44
N ASP A 531 8.18 14.81 -3.32
CA ASP A 531 9.03 14.78 -2.12
C ASP A 531 8.73 13.54 -1.27
N ALA A 532 9.70 13.13 -0.43
CA ALA A 532 9.56 12.00 0.49
C ALA A 532 8.57 12.32 1.64
N THR A 533 7.28 12.31 1.29
CA THR A 533 6.13 12.70 2.11
C THR A 533 5.10 11.58 2.11
N SER A 534 4.38 11.41 3.22
CA SER A 534 3.43 10.33 3.38
C SER A 534 2.16 10.58 2.57
N GLU A 535 1.78 9.59 1.76
CA GLU A 535 0.48 9.52 1.09
C GLU A 535 -0.10 8.15 1.41
N TYR A 536 -1.22 8.08 2.11
CA TYR A 536 -1.74 6.79 2.57
C TYR A 536 -2.67 6.16 1.55
N ARG A 537 -2.69 4.82 1.56
CA ARG A 537 -3.68 4.03 0.83
C ARG A 537 -5.13 4.36 1.24
N SER A 538 -5.34 4.79 2.48
CA SER A 538 -6.64 5.18 3.04
C SER A 538 -7.17 6.53 2.52
N ASP A 539 -6.32 7.33 1.88
CA ASP A 539 -6.66 8.71 1.51
C ASP A 539 -7.54 8.75 0.25
N SER A 540 -8.85 8.58 0.44
CA SER A 540 -9.87 8.59 -0.62
C SER A 540 -10.21 9.98 -1.19
N SER A 541 -9.43 11.02 -0.85
CA SER A 541 -9.78 12.42 -1.09
C SER A 541 -9.53 12.93 -2.52
N SER A 542 -8.89 12.15 -3.39
CA SER A 542 -8.55 12.57 -4.76
C SER A 542 -8.46 11.41 -5.74
N ALA A 543 -9.58 11.08 -6.40
CA ALA A 543 -9.55 10.35 -7.66
C ALA A 543 -8.71 11.14 -8.68
N MET A 544 -7.80 10.46 -9.38
CA MET A 544 -6.80 11.15 -10.20
C MET A 544 -7.45 11.88 -11.40
N GLY A 545 -7.17 13.17 -11.58
CA GLY A 545 -7.77 13.99 -12.64
C GLY A 545 -7.54 15.50 -12.45
N SER A 546 -7.69 16.26 -13.52
CA SER A 546 -7.50 17.73 -13.54
C SER A 546 -8.84 18.47 -13.55
N GLY A 547 -8.98 19.51 -12.71
CA GLY A 547 -10.14 20.41 -12.76
C GLY A 547 -11.50 19.77 -12.50
N GLY A 548 -11.54 18.65 -11.77
CA GLY A 548 -12.76 17.85 -11.53
C GLY A 548 -13.06 16.80 -12.60
N LEU A 549 -12.25 16.71 -13.66
CA LEU A 549 -12.37 15.67 -14.68
C LEU A 549 -11.62 14.39 -14.23
N ILE A 550 -12.35 13.51 -13.56
CA ILE A 550 -11.86 12.18 -13.14
C ILE A 550 -11.28 11.43 -14.35
N GLY A 551 -10.05 10.92 -14.22
CA GLY A 551 -9.31 10.20 -15.26
C GLY A 551 -8.63 11.04 -16.34
N VAL A 552 -8.85 12.37 -16.37
CA VAL A 552 -8.32 13.25 -17.43
C VAL A 552 -7.17 14.09 -16.88
N LEU A 553 -5.97 13.91 -17.40
CA LEU A 553 -4.77 14.63 -16.94
C LEU A 553 -4.44 15.79 -17.88
N LEU A 554 -4.94 16.98 -17.55
CA LEU A 554 -4.64 18.23 -18.25
C LEU A 554 -3.49 18.98 -17.56
N GLY A 555 -2.71 19.71 -18.37
CA GLY A 555 -1.56 20.51 -17.99
C GLY A 555 -0.24 19.77 -18.22
N LEU A 556 0.73 20.44 -18.85
CA LEU A 556 2.11 19.97 -18.87
C LEU A 556 2.73 20.19 -17.49
N ASN A 557 3.30 19.14 -16.92
CA ASN A 557 4.17 19.20 -15.74
C ASN A 557 5.46 18.43 -16.03
N ALA A 558 6.45 18.51 -15.13
CA ALA A 558 7.76 17.90 -15.33
C ALA A 558 7.68 16.40 -15.68
N GLY A 559 6.80 15.63 -15.01
CA GLY A 559 6.64 14.20 -15.25
C GLY A 559 6.13 13.85 -16.67
N PHE A 560 5.35 14.74 -17.29
CA PHE A 560 4.85 14.59 -18.67
C PHE A 560 5.85 14.97 -19.75
N ILE A 561 6.97 15.61 -19.41
CA ILE A 561 7.95 16.06 -20.41
C ILE A 561 8.49 14.87 -21.22
N SER A 562 9.09 13.86 -20.58
CA SER A 562 9.66 12.70 -21.31
C SER A 562 8.65 11.84 -22.07
N PRO A 563 7.37 11.68 -21.65
CA PRO A 563 6.30 11.23 -22.53
C PRO A 563 6.21 12.04 -23.83
N MET A 564 6.04 13.35 -23.70
CA MET A 564 5.80 14.25 -24.84
C MET A 564 6.99 14.27 -25.80
N VAL A 565 8.21 14.41 -25.29
CA VAL A 565 9.43 14.56 -26.10
C VAL A 565 10.10 13.24 -26.49
N GLY A 566 9.75 12.12 -25.83
CA GLY A 566 10.27 10.79 -26.15
C GLY A 566 11.71 10.52 -25.70
N ASN A 567 12.31 11.43 -24.93
CA ASN A 567 13.65 11.29 -24.35
C ASN A 567 13.68 10.22 -23.24
N PRO A 568 14.83 9.54 -23.05
CA PRO A 568 15.01 8.60 -21.96
C PRO A 568 15.10 9.33 -20.62
N GLU A 569 14.41 8.80 -19.62
CA GLU A 569 14.37 9.34 -18.27
C GLU A 569 14.30 8.22 -17.24
N PHE A 570 15.30 8.18 -16.35
CA PHE A 570 15.38 7.16 -15.33
C PHE A 570 15.20 7.77 -13.94
N SER A 571 14.34 7.16 -13.13
CA SER A 571 14.23 7.38 -11.70
C SER A 571 15.26 6.52 -10.97
N ILE A 572 16.04 7.12 -10.09
CA ILE A 572 17.01 6.41 -9.25
C ILE A 572 16.86 6.79 -7.77
N PRO A 573 16.96 5.84 -6.84
CA PRO A 573 17.07 6.14 -5.41
C PRO A 573 18.40 6.83 -5.09
N ILE A 574 18.35 7.81 -4.21
CA ILE A 574 19.53 8.58 -3.76
C ILE A 574 19.68 8.63 -2.24
N GLY A 575 18.67 8.18 -1.48
CA GLY A 575 18.72 8.05 -0.02
C GLY A 575 17.32 7.90 0.55
N GLN A 576 17.17 8.19 1.84
CA GLN A 576 15.87 8.18 2.52
C GLN A 576 15.72 9.35 3.50
N ALA A 577 14.49 9.80 3.69
CA ALA A 577 14.12 10.87 4.61
C ALA A 577 13.19 10.33 5.70
N LYS A 578 13.20 10.99 6.86
CA LYS A 578 12.32 10.65 7.98
C LYS A 578 10.95 11.27 7.80
N TYR A 579 9.93 10.55 8.27
CA TYR A 579 8.59 11.08 8.50
C TYR A 579 8.01 10.45 9.76
N ASP A 580 7.11 11.15 10.45
CA ASP A 580 6.39 10.59 11.59
C ASP A 580 5.11 9.93 11.08
N SER A 581 5.03 8.60 11.18
CA SER A 581 3.89 7.84 10.68
C SER A 581 2.66 8.08 11.56
N SER A 582 1.55 8.45 10.93
CA SER A 582 0.24 8.51 11.58
C SER A 582 -0.34 7.13 11.93
N ILE A 583 0.22 6.06 11.34
CA ILE A 583 -0.22 4.67 11.51
C ILE A 583 0.58 3.99 12.62
N THR A 584 1.92 3.91 12.52
CA THR A 584 2.74 3.25 13.55
C THR A 584 2.97 4.14 14.78
N ARG A 585 2.72 5.46 14.67
CA ARG A 585 3.02 6.47 15.71
C ARG A 585 4.52 6.53 16.07
N HIS A 586 5.36 6.13 15.13
CA HIS A 586 6.82 6.19 15.22
C HIS A 586 7.40 6.96 14.03
N THR A 587 8.63 7.44 14.18
CA THR A 587 9.40 7.96 13.06
C THR A 587 9.86 6.81 12.17
N GLU A 588 9.36 6.81 10.94
CA GLU A 588 9.63 5.84 9.89
C GLU A 588 10.46 6.52 8.78
N TYR A 589 10.80 5.78 7.72
CA TYR A 589 11.61 6.26 6.60
C TYR A 589 10.87 6.12 5.27
N LEU A 590 10.95 7.16 4.44
CA LEU A 590 10.52 7.14 3.04
C LEU A 590 11.73 7.31 2.11
N PRO A 591 11.70 6.66 0.94
CA PRO A 591 12.73 6.83 -0.07
C PRO A 591 12.78 8.28 -0.60
N VAL A 592 13.99 8.73 -0.92
CA VAL A 592 14.24 9.93 -1.72
C VAL A 592 14.85 9.46 -3.04
N SER A 593 14.25 9.91 -4.14
CA SER A 593 14.63 9.52 -5.51
C SER A 593 14.77 10.76 -6.38
N ILE A 594 15.50 10.65 -7.49
CA ILE A 594 15.67 11.73 -8.47
C ILE A 594 15.52 11.18 -9.89
N ARG A 595 15.01 12.02 -10.80
CA ARG A 595 14.91 11.71 -12.22
C ARG A 595 16.08 12.33 -12.98
N ILE A 596 16.68 11.54 -13.85
CA ILE A 596 17.73 11.98 -14.78
C ILE A 596 17.21 11.79 -16.21
N MET A 597 17.07 12.89 -16.95
CA MET A 597 16.73 12.90 -18.37
C MET A 597 17.93 13.31 -19.22
N VAL A 598 18.09 12.67 -20.39
CA VAL A 598 19.17 12.97 -21.35
C VAL A 598 18.63 13.09 -22.78
N ALA A 599 19.49 13.47 -23.73
CA ALA A 599 19.11 13.52 -25.14
C ALA A 599 18.61 12.16 -25.66
N GLU A 600 17.68 12.18 -26.61
CA GLU A 600 17.07 10.98 -27.20
C GLU A 600 18.13 10.02 -27.79
N GLY A 601 17.98 8.73 -27.50
CA GLY A 601 18.90 7.67 -27.94
C GLY A 601 20.21 7.58 -27.14
N CYS A 602 20.32 8.28 -26.01
CA CYS A 602 21.46 8.21 -25.08
C CYS A 602 21.24 7.29 -23.87
N ASP A 603 20.29 6.35 -23.98
CA ASP A 603 19.95 5.35 -22.97
C ASP A 603 21.18 4.59 -22.45
N GLY A 604 22.06 4.14 -23.36
CA GLY A 604 23.29 3.44 -23.01
C GLY A 604 24.19 4.25 -22.07
N MET A 605 24.51 5.49 -22.47
CA MET A 605 25.30 6.42 -21.67
C MET A 605 24.70 6.67 -20.29
N LEU A 606 23.38 6.78 -20.18
CA LEU A 606 22.71 6.96 -18.89
C LEU A 606 22.75 5.69 -18.01
N LEU A 607 22.60 4.50 -18.61
CA LEU A 607 22.76 3.22 -17.90
C LEU A 607 24.18 3.03 -17.36
N ASP A 608 25.18 3.34 -18.19
CA ASP A 608 26.60 3.25 -17.81
C ASP A 608 26.94 4.28 -16.71
N LEU A 609 26.45 5.52 -16.82
CA LEU A 609 26.61 6.54 -15.77
C LEU A 609 26.05 6.06 -14.42
N ILE A 610 24.85 5.48 -14.39
CA ILE A 610 24.23 5.03 -13.13
C ILE A 610 24.99 3.83 -12.54
N ASN A 611 25.50 2.92 -13.36
CA ASN A 611 26.40 1.86 -12.91
C ASN A 611 27.71 2.41 -12.33
N ASP A 612 28.30 3.43 -12.94
CA ASP A 612 29.53 4.06 -12.43
C ASP A 612 29.28 4.83 -11.12
N LEU A 613 28.14 5.51 -10.97
CA LEU A 613 27.73 6.16 -9.71
C LEU A 613 27.48 5.13 -8.59
N SER A 614 26.91 3.96 -8.94
CA SER A 614 26.75 2.82 -8.03
C SER A 614 28.12 2.27 -7.59
N LYS A 615 29.03 2.03 -8.52
CA LYS A 615 30.41 1.57 -8.26
C LYS A 615 31.25 2.57 -7.47
N ALA A 616 30.99 3.87 -7.64
CA ALA A 616 31.60 4.93 -6.85
C ALA A 616 31.03 5.08 -5.43
N GLY A 617 29.98 4.34 -5.06
CA GLY A 617 29.30 4.45 -3.77
C GLY A 617 28.52 5.76 -3.59
N ILE A 618 28.14 6.43 -4.69
CA ILE A 618 27.32 7.64 -4.68
C ILE A 618 25.84 7.29 -4.49
N LEU A 619 25.41 6.14 -5.03
CA LEU A 619 24.06 5.60 -4.89
C LEU A 619 23.97 4.55 -3.77
N PRO A 620 22.84 4.46 -3.05
CA PRO A 620 22.64 3.45 -2.01
C PRO A 620 22.41 2.04 -2.60
N GLN A 621 22.80 0.99 -1.87
CA GLN A 621 22.40 -0.38 -2.17
C GLN A 621 20.96 -0.62 -1.73
N VAL A 622 20.06 -0.87 -2.68
CA VAL A 622 18.60 -0.92 -2.42
C VAL A 622 18.18 -2.27 -1.86
N GLN A 623 17.79 -2.28 -0.58
CA GLN A 623 17.21 -3.45 0.10
C GLN A 623 15.67 -3.50 -0.08
N PRO A 624 15.05 -4.69 0.03
CA PRO A 624 13.60 -4.81 0.15
C PRO A 624 13.14 -4.58 1.60
N GLY A 625 11.82 -4.45 1.81
CA GLY A 625 11.21 -4.23 3.12
C GLY A 625 10.94 -2.74 3.40
N ASN A 626 10.86 -2.35 4.66
CA ASN A 626 10.42 -1.01 5.06
C ASN A 626 11.40 0.14 4.75
N SER A 627 12.70 -0.15 4.74
CA SER A 627 13.78 0.81 4.47
C SER A 627 14.49 0.45 3.15
N ILE A 628 15.03 1.44 2.44
CA ILE A 628 15.91 1.17 1.29
C ILE A 628 17.32 0.79 1.74
N GLU A 629 17.74 1.26 2.91
CA GLU A 629 19.03 0.94 3.53
C GLU A 629 18.90 -0.27 4.45
N SER A 630 20.01 -1.01 4.66
CA SER A 630 20.04 -2.08 5.65
C SER A 630 19.91 -1.50 7.06
N SER A 631 19.24 -2.22 7.97
CA SER A 631 19.13 -1.88 9.40
C SER A 631 20.47 -1.91 10.17
N THR A 632 21.58 -2.08 9.46
CA THR A 632 22.97 -2.00 9.93
C THR A 632 23.66 -0.68 9.57
N ALA A 633 22.96 0.27 8.91
CA ALA A 633 23.45 1.61 8.56
C ALA A 633 23.63 2.57 9.77
N GLY A 634 24.31 2.07 10.81
CA GLY A 634 24.86 2.84 11.93
C GLY A 634 26.30 2.44 12.28
N MET A 635 26.90 1.49 11.57
CA MET A 635 28.30 1.07 11.75
C MET A 635 29.10 1.17 10.45
N ASN A 636 29.98 2.15 10.41
CA ASN A 636 30.94 2.37 9.33
C ASN A 636 31.97 1.20 9.27
N PRO A 637 32.24 0.54 8.13
CA PRO A 637 33.06 -0.69 8.08
C PRO A 637 34.55 -0.54 8.42
N GLN A 638 35.08 0.67 8.68
CA GLN A 638 36.52 0.93 8.82
C GLN A 638 37.09 0.90 10.25
N SER A 639 36.49 0.18 11.20
CA SER A 639 37.10 0.04 12.54
C SER A 639 36.92 -1.33 13.21
N ILE A 640 37.32 -2.41 12.53
CA ILE A 640 37.54 -3.73 13.18
C ILE A 640 39.02 -3.92 13.52
N SER A 641 39.52 -3.12 14.48
CA SER A 641 40.82 -3.35 15.11
C SER A 641 40.98 -2.66 16.47
N ASP A 642 40.08 -2.92 17.44
CA ASP A 642 40.54 -2.85 18.84
C ASP A 642 39.84 -3.79 19.83
N LYS A 643 40.60 -4.21 20.85
CA LYS A 643 40.27 -5.29 21.79
C LYS A 643 39.31 -4.82 22.88
N THR A 644 38.00 -4.96 22.64
CA THR A 644 36.99 -4.65 23.66
C THR A 644 36.90 -5.71 24.76
N GLN A 645 37.13 -5.33 26.02
CA GLN A 645 36.72 -6.15 27.17
C GLN A 645 35.19 -6.13 27.31
N HIS A 646 34.53 -7.19 26.84
CA HIS A 646 33.06 -7.28 26.82
C HIS A 646 32.47 -7.32 28.25
N ARG A 647 31.24 -6.81 28.44
CA ARG A 647 30.48 -6.90 29.71
C ARG A 647 29.58 -8.15 29.72
N ALA A 648 28.87 -8.41 30.82
CA ALA A 648 27.93 -9.55 30.90
C ALA A 648 26.66 -9.33 30.05
N CYS A 649 26.23 -10.34 29.31
CA CYS A 649 24.98 -10.35 28.54
C CYS A 649 23.74 -10.16 29.42
N ASP A 650 22.63 -9.67 28.84
CA ASP A 650 21.46 -9.26 29.62
C ASP A 650 20.67 -10.38 30.28
N PRO A 651 20.54 -11.61 29.71
CA PRO A 651 19.96 -12.73 30.44
C PRO A 651 20.73 -13.04 31.73
N CYS A 652 22.07 -13.02 31.67
CA CYS A 652 22.92 -13.20 32.84
C CYS A 652 22.85 -12.01 33.80
N ARG A 653 22.71 -10.78 33.29
CA ARG A 653 22.60 -9.53 34.06
C ARG A 653 21.28 -9.48 34.84
N LYS A 654 20.14 -9.75 34.18
CA LYS A 654 18.80 -9.89 34.79
C LYS A 654 18.79 -10.97 35.88
N ARG A 655 19.40 -12.13 35.60
CA ARG A 655 19.55 -13.24 36.58
C ARG A 655 20.65 -13.04 37.62
N LYS A 656 21.38 -11.90 37.63
CA LYS A 656 22.48 -11.55 38.55
C LYS A 656 23.59 -12.62 38.66
N VAL A 657 23.89 -13.31 37.56
CA VAL A 657 24.93 -14.37 37.49
C VAL A 657 26.17 -13.95 36.70
N ARG A 658 27.32 -14.59 36.95
CA ARG A 658 28.52 -14.41 36.12
C ARG A 658 28.28 -14.93 34.70
N CYS A 659 28.56 -14.08 33.72
CA CYS A 659 28.60 -14.40 32.29
C CYS A 659 30.05 -14.75 31.89
N SER A 660 30.25 -15.76 31.05
CA SER A 660 31.58 -16.11 30.51
C SER A 660 32.03 -15.24 29.33
N ARG A 661 31.19 -14.30 28.86
CA ARG A 661 31.52 -13.26 27.85
C ARG A 661 31.93 -13.75 26.46
N HIS A 662 31.61 -14.99 26.12
CA HIS A 662 31.83 -15.54 24.78
C HIS A 662 30.69 -15.15 23.82
N THR A 663 31.01 -14.99 22.54
CA THR A 663 30.09 -14.75 21.42
C THR A 663 30.19 -15.92 20.43
N PRO A 664 29.11 -16.23 19.67
CA PRO A 664 27.78 -15.62 19.70
C PRO A 664 26.94 -16.03 20.93
N LEU A 665 27.32 -17.10 21.65
CA LEU A 665 26.63 -17.59 22.85
C LEU A 665 27.64 -17.78 24.00
N CYS A 666 27.30 -17.34 25.21
CA CYS A 666 28.06 -17.71 26.39
C CYS A 666 27.59 -19.07 26.96
N GLU A 667 28.50 -19.88 27.51
CA GLU A 667 28.23 -21.25 27.97
C GLU A 667 26.96 -21.41 28.82
N ARG A 668 26.69 -20.44 29.73
CA ARG A 668 25.47 -20.47 30.55
C ARG A 668 24.21 -20.18 29.77
N CYS A 669 24.24 -19.30 28.77
CA CYS A 669 23.08 -19.08 27.90
C CYS A 669 22.82 -20.29 27.00
N SER A 670 23.88 -20.93 26.50
CA SER A 670 23.80 -22.21 25.79
C SER A 670 23.15 -23.30 26.64
N HIS A 671 23.63 -23.52 27.88
CA HIS A 671 23.09 -24.54 28.78
C HIS A 671 21.61 -24.34 29.18
N PHE A 672 21.10 -23.10 29.11
CA PHE A 672 19.69 -22.79 29.40
C PHE A 672 18.84 -22.50 28.15
N ALA A 673 19.36 -22.75 26.94
CA ALA A 673 18.71 -22.44 25.67
C ALA A 673 18.17 -20.99 25.57
N LEU A 674 18.97 -20.01 26.02
CA LEU A 674 18.62 -18.59 26.02
C LEU A 674 19.42 -17.83 24.96
N THR A 675 18.75 -16.94 24.21
CA THR A 675 19.39 -15.99 23.29
C THR A 675 20.33 -15.07 24.05
N CYS A 676 21.60 -15.00 23.63
CA CYS A 676 22.66 -14.32 24.39
C CYS A 676 22.94 -12.89 23.88
N GLU A 677 22.02 -11.97 24.12
CA GLU A 677 22.19 -10.56 23.72
C GLU A 677 23.05 -9.76 24.69
N TYR A 678 23.89 -8.87 24.13
CA TYR A 678 24.74 -7.93 24.86
C TYR A 678 24.26 -6.50 24.61
N SER A 679 23.48 -5.94 25.52
CA SER A 679 22.96 -4.57 25.45
C SER A 679 24.10 -3.55 25.28
N PRO A 680 24.00 -2.65 24.29
CA PRO A 680 24.88 -1.50 24.20
C PRO A 680 24.62 -0.54 25.38
N MET A 681 25.69 -0.20 26.08
CA MET A 681 25.81 0.85 27.11
C MET A 681 24.61 1.09 28.06
N ARG A 682 24.64 0.43 29.23
CA ARG A 682 24.27 1.09 30.51
C ARG A 682 25.44 1.02 31.49
N THR A 683 25.68 2.10 32.23
CA THR A 683 26.64 2.17 33.34
C THR A 683 26.06 1.48 34.58
N ILE A 684 26.89 0.69 35.27
CA ILE A 684 26.47 -0.02 36.49
C ILE A 684 26.82 0.83 37.71
N GLY A 685 25.80 1.31 38.42
CA GLY A 685 25.95 1.81 39.79
C GLY A 685 26.42 0.68 40.72
N ARG A 686 27.53 0.91 41.43
CA ARG A 686 28.14 -0.09 42.33
C ARG A 686 27.45 -0.07 43.70
N PRO A 687 26.97 -1.21 44.24
CA PRO A 687 26.37 -1.22 45.56
C PRO A 687 27.42 -1.09 46.67
N ARG A 688 27.13 -0.29 47.70
CA ARG A 688 27.81 -0.33 49.00
C ARG A 688 26.79 -0.37 50.13
N ARG A 689 27.00 -1.30 51.07
CA ARG A 689 26.33 -1.34 52.38
C ARG A 689 27.17 -0.55 53.39
N GLY A 690 26.53 0.12 54.37
CA GLY A 690 27.11 0.30 55.71
C GLY A 690 27.21 1.71 56.29
N GLN A 691 26.12 2.14 56.98
CA GLN A 691 26.15 2.83 58.29
C GLN A 691 26.75 4.27 58.42
N PRO A 692 26.57 5.01 59.56
CA PRO A 692 25.74 6.23 59.50
C PRO A 692 26.31 7.52 60.16
N LEU A 693 25.48 8.58 60.16
CA LEU A 693 25.51 9.81 60.99
C LEU A 693 26.63 10.87 60.73
N GLY A 694 26.19 12.13 60.57
CA GLY A 694 27.03 13.34 60.58
C GLY A 694 26.23 14.60 60.20
N TYR A 695 26.23 15.64 61.05
CA TYR A 695 25.36 16.83 60.96
C TYR A 695 26.19 18.13 60.86
N ARG A 696 25.63 19.17 60.22
CA ARG A 696 26.18 20.55 60.02
C ARG A 696 27.35 20.68 59.00
N GLY A 697 27.43 21.73 58.18
CA GLY A 697 26.43 22.80 57.93
C GLY A 697 26.98 24.00 57.12
N ASN A 698 26.04 24.81 56.60
CA ASN A 698 26.17 26.18 56.04
C ASN A 698 27.03 26.41 54.77
N GLY A 699 26.44 27.10 53.77
CA GLY A 699 27.18 27.64 52.61
C GLY A 699 26.36 27.95 51.35
N VAL A 700 25.22 28.63 51.46
CA VAL A 700 24.50 29.24 50.30
C VAL A 700 25.44 30.31 49.69
N VAL A 701 25.63 30.51 48.39
CA VAL A 701 24.68 30.87 47.31
C VAL A 701 25.28 30.49 45.94
N GLY A 702 24.43 30.16 44.97
CA GLY A 702 24.82 29.93 43.58
C GLY A 702 24.35 28.57 43.09
N THR A 703 23.05 28.45 42.81
CA THR A 703 22.40 27.20 42.41
C THR A 703 22.95 26.68 41.09
N ALA A 704 23.88 25.73 41.16
CA ALA A 704 23.99 24.70 40.16
C ALA A 704 22.69 23.88 40.13
N ALA A 705 22.28 23.43 38.95
CA ALA A 705 22.00 22.01 38.67
C ALA A 705 21.53 21.82 37.22
N SER A 706 22.48 21.52 36.35
CA SER A 706 22.34 20.42 35.39
C SER A 706 22.08 19.08 36.13
N PRO A 707 21.86 17.94 35.44
CA PRO A 707 21.33 17.73 34.10
C PRO A 707 20.27 16.58 34.09
N GLU A 708 20.08 15.96 32.92
CA GLU A 708 19.87 14.51 32.74
C GLU A 708 18.48 13.87 32.95
N VAL A 709 18.26 12.87 32.08
CA VAL A 709 17.23 11.81 32.09
C VAL A 709 15.78 12.22 31.80
N MET A 710 15.37 12.05 30.53
CA MET A 710 14.07 11.43 30.24
C MET A 710 14.27 9.92 30.04
N ASP A 711 13.64 9.13 30.90
CA ASP A 711 13.41 7.69 30.71
C ASP A 711 11.97 7.51 30.21
N THR A 712 11.70 6.42 29.50
CA THR A 712 10.36 5.92 29.08
C THR A 712 9.27 6.97 28.79
N GLY A 713 9.01 7.23 27.51
CA GLY A 713 7.82 7.96 27.11
C GLY A 713 6.52 7.24 27.50
N ASN A 714 5.44 8.02 27.66
CA ASN A 714 4.10 7.48 27.43
C ASN A 714 3.15 8.55 26.84
N PHE A 715 2.08 8.05 26.24
CA PHE A 715 1.21 8.67 25.23
C PHE A 715 0.21 9.69 25.81
N ALA A 716 0.68 10.77 26.45
CA ALA A 716 -0.15 11.91 26.88
C ALA A 716 0.13 13.24 26.12
N GLY A 717 1.37 13.42 25.66
CA GLY A 717 1.95 14.74 25.34
C GLY A 717 1.32 15.58 24.22
N ILE A 718 0.52 15.03 23.30
CA ILE A 718 -0.11 15.81 22.21
C ILE A 718 -1.54 16.25 22.56
N MET A 719 -2.14 15.69 23.61
CA MET A 719 -3.25 16.37 24.29
C MET A 719 -2.70 17.44 25.25
N ASP A 720 -1.55 17.20 25.88
CA ASP A 720 -0.87 18.17 26.76
C ASP A 720 -0.41 19.43 26.01
N GLN A 721 0.15 19.31 24.81
CA GLN A 721 0.50 20.50 24.01
C GLN A 721 -0.72 21.27 23.48
N PHE A 722 -1.92 20.73 23.64
CA PHE A 722 -3.17 21.49 23.52
C PHE A 722 -3.69 21.98 24.87
N LEU A 723 -3.28 21.43 26.02
CA LEU A 723 -3.75 21.70 27.39
C LEU A 723 -2.91 22.73 28.19
N ASP A 724 -1.62 22.91 27.88
CA ASP A 724 -0.68 23.76 28.65
C ASP A 724 -1.05 25.26 28.77
N ASP A 725 -2.02 25.77 28.00
CA ASP A 725 -2.51 27.16 28.13
C ASP A 725 -3.38 27.39 29.40
N LEU A 726 -3.59 26.40 30.30
CA LEU A 726 -4.59 26.45 31.38
C LEU A 726 -4.22 25.70 32.69
N GLU A 727 -3.11 26.02 33.35
CA GLU A 727 -2.86 25.51 34.71
C GLU A 727 -3.62 26.29 35.81
N THR A 728 -4.29 25.58 36.73
CA THR A 728 -4.09 25.64 38.22
C THR A 728 -5.05 24.69 38.99
N PRO A 729 -4.74 24.25 40.23
CA PRO A 729 -5.06 22.88 40.70
C PRO A 729 -6.16 22.72 41.77
N LEU A 730 -6.52 21.45 42.05
CA LEU A 730 -7.30 20.99 43.22
C LEU A 730 -6.56 19.88 44.01
N PRO A 731 -6.85 19.67 45.31
CA PRO A 731 -6.09 18.76 46.19
C PRO A 731 -6.65 17.32 46.30
N ASN A 732 -5.78 16.40 46.72
CA ASN A 732 -6.02 14.97 47.00
C ASN A 732 -7.20 14.66 47.95
N PHE A 733 -7.78 13.46 47.79
CA PHE A 733 -7.94 12.52 48.92
C PHE A 733 -7.86 11.05 48.47
N ASP A 734 -7.34 10.20 49.37
CA ASP A 734 -7.06 8.76 49.21
C ASP A 734 -8.09 7.92 49.99
N MET A 735 -8.17 6.60 49.70
CA MET A 735 -8.36 5.47 50.62
C MET A 735 -8.86 4.22 49.87
N GLY A 736 -8.04 3.19 49.75
CA GLY A 736 -8.44 1.85 49.26
C GLY A 736 -8.94 0.92 50.36
N PHE A 737 -9.29 -0.33 50.04
CA PHE A 737 -9.22 -1.49 50.96
C PHE A 737 -9.23 -2.85 50.23
N SER A 738 -8.95 -3.91 50.98
CA SER A 738 -8.55 -5.26 50.53
C SER A 738 -9.68 -6.31 50.52
N THR A 739 -9.37 -7.46 49.93
CA THR A 739 -10.17 -8.70 49.82
C THR A 739 -10.58 -9.33 51.16
N GLU A 740 -11.79 -9.95 51.24
CA GLU A 740 -12.00 -11.34 51.72
C GLU A 740 -13.45 -11.90 51.55
N GLN A 741 -13.52 -13.20 51.23
CA GLN A 741 -14.53 -14.27 51.48
C GLN A 741 -16.01 -13.99 51.87
N ALA A 742 -16.97 -14.70 51.23
CA ALA A 742 -17.64 -15.91 51.79
C ALA A 742 -19.06 -16.24 51.21
N ASN A 743 -19.34 -17.54 51.01
CA ASN A 743 -20.62 -18.30 50.98
C ASN A 743 -21.96 -17.70 50.45
N GLY A 744 -22.72 -18.53 49.72
CA GLY A 744 -24.11 -18.26 49.29
C GLY A 744 -25.15 -19.26 49.81
N GLN A 745 -26.41 -19.07 49.41
CA GLN A 745 -27.56 -20.00 49.48
C GLN A 745 -28.67 -19.51 48.52
N GLY A 746 -29.66 -20.34 48.16
CA GLY A 746 -30.62 -20.08 47.07
C GLY A 746 -32.11 -20.04 47.48
N GLN A 747 -32.98 -20.52 46.56
CA GLN A 747 -34.48 -20.53 46.56
C GLN A 747 -35.12 -19.23 46.02
N GLU A 748 -35.83 -19.29 44.88
CA GLU A 748 -37.31 -19.42 44.67
C GLU A 748 -37.95 -18.02 44.41
N GLY A 749 -38.92 -17.78 43.51
CA GLY A 749 -39.60 -18.59 42.47
C GLY A 749 -40.51 -17.69 41.58
N LEU A 750 -41.01 -18.21 40.45
CA LEU A 750 -42.01 -17.59 39.53
C LEU A 750 -43.41 -17.46 40.20
N PRO A 751 -44.35 -16.55 39.80
CA PRO A 751 -44.98 -16.37 38.46
C PRO A 751 -45.00 -14.90 37.94
N ALA A 752 -45.08 -14.57 36.63
CA ALA A 752 -46.09 -14.82 35.56
C ALA A 752 -47.25 -13.78 35.49
N ASP A 753 -47.84 -13.66 34.28
CA ASP A 753 -49.02 -12.84 33.88
C ASP A 753 -48.79 -11.32 33.66
N LEU A 754 -49.42 -10.63 32.68
CA LEU A 754 -50.13 -11.02 31.44
C LEU A 754 -50.11 -9.81 30.46
N PHE A 755 -50.41 -10.02 29.17
CA PHE A 755 -50.72 -8.92 28.23
C PHE A 755 -52.17 -8.43 28.40
N ASP A 756 -52.37 -7.13 28.64
CA ASP A 756 -53.56 -6.31 28.35
C ASP A 756 -53.24 -4.85 28.77
N GLY A 757 -53.75 -3.76 28.16
CA GLY A 757 -54.58 -3.60 26.97
C GLY A 757 -54.97 -2.11 26.77
N VAL A 758 -55.25 -1.72 25.53
CA VAL A 758 -56.18 -0.64 25.10
C VAL A 758 -56.11 0.77 25.75
N ALA A 759 -55.36 1.67 25.09
CA ALA A 759 -55.81 2.91 24.43
C ALA A 759 -56.52 4.12 25.14
N MET A 760 -56.26 5.28 24.51
CA MET A 760 -57.06 6.52 24.35
C MET A 760 -57.04 7.68 25.39
N GLN A 761 -56.68 8.84 24.82
CA GLN A 761 -57.33 10.16 24.93
C GLN A 761 -57.11 11.10 26.14
N GLN A 762 -56.57 12.29 25.79
CA GLN A 762 -57.13 13.65 26.03
C GLN A 762 -57.19 14.18 27.49
N ASP A 763 -56.99 15.47 27.78
CA ASP A 763 -56.72 16.65 26.94
C ASP A 763 -56.16 17.84 27.78
N GLN A 764 -55.92 18.99 27.12
CA GLN A 764 -56.07 20.37 27.63
C GLN A 764 -55.02 21.04 28.54
N ASN A 765 -54.58 22.22 28.06
CA ASN A 765 -54.38 23.52 28.75
C ASN A 765 -53.42 23.61 29.96
N GLY A 766 -52.58 24.65 30.15
CA GLY A 766 -52.35 25.87 29.38
C GLY A 766 -51.98 27.08 30.28
N VAL A 767 -50.87 27.77 29.98
CA VAL A 767 -50.57 29.19 30.28
C VAL A 767 -50.12 29.61 31.72
N TYR A 768 -48.92 30.23 31.78
CA TYR A 768 -48.28 31.04 32.87
C TYR A 768 -49.02 32.39 33.14
N PRO A 769 -48.89 33.16 34.27
CA PRO A 769 -47.64 33.58 35.00
C PRO A 769 -47.81 33.66 36.57
N GLY A 770 -46.97 34.28 37.44
CA GLY A 770 -45.64 34.92 37.39
C GLY A 770 -45.34 35.91 38.56
N THR A 771 -44.38 36.84 38.36
CA THR A 771 -44.07 38.13 39.08
C THR A 771 -43.53 38.19 40.53
N THR A 772 -42.29 38.75 40.66
CA THR A 772 -41.81 39.84 41.60
C THR A 772 -41.83 39.66 43.14
N GLU A 773 -40.98 40.24 44.01
CA GLU A 773 -39.79 41.13 43.92
C GLU A 773 -39.09 41.27 45.31
N LYS A 774 -37.83 41.80 45.35
CA LYS A 774 -37.24 42.71 46.39
C LYS A 774 -36.96 42.23 47.85
N THR A 775 -36.01 42.75 48.65
CA THR A 775 -34.67 43.42 48.51
C THR A 775 -34.03 43.64 49.93
N MET A 776 -32.77 44.14 49.98
CA MET A 776 -32.10 44.91 51.07
C MET A 776 -31.38 44.15 52.22
N ASP A 777 -30.27 44.65 52.82
CA ASP A 777 -29.17 45.54 52.39
C ASP A 777 -28.03 45.60 53.46
N MET A 778 -26.92 46.30 53.16
CA MET A 778 -25.96 47.01 54.05
C MET A 778 -24.45 46.59 54.05
N THR A 779 -23.73 47.34 53.20
CA THR A 779 -22.37 47.96 53.24
C THR A 779 -21.69 48.23 54.62
N PRO A 780 -20.35 48.50 54.76
CA PRO A 780 -19.57 49.41 53.89
C PRO A 780 -18.06 49.15 53.63
N ALA A 781 -17.45 50.09 52.91
CA ALA A 781 -16.19 49.98 52.17
C ALA A 781 -14.94 50.58 52.87
N SER A 782 -13.76 50.28 52.31
CA SER A 782 -12.57 51.15 52.38
C SER A 782 -11.80 51.11 51.06
N GLN A 783 -11.24 52.26 50.66
CA GLN A 783 -10.55 52.48 49.38
C GLN A 783 -9.07 52.08 49.47
N ASN A 784 -8.46 51.64 48.36
CA ASN A 784 -7.30 52.34 47.77
C ASN A 784 -6.83 51.77 46.43
N THR A 785 -6.74 52.68 45.44
CA THR A 785 -5.84 52.72 44.27
C THR A 785 -5.68 51.49 43.37
N GLU A 786 -6.17 51.65 42.14
CA GLU A 786 -5.85 50.83 40.98
C GLU A 786 -4.37 50.91 40.59
N THR A 787 -3.79 49.77 40.21
CA THR A 787 -2.76 49.73 39.17
C THR A 787 -3.18 48.68 38.16
N ILE A 788 -3.24 49.05 36.88
CA ILE A 788 -3.86 48.24 35.82
C ILE A 788 -3.00 47.00 35.52
N ALA A 789 -3.60 45.82 35.69
CA ALA A 789 -3.18 44.58 35.05
C ALA A 789 -4.44 43.85 34.54
N THR A 790 -4.46 43.51 33.26
CA THR A 790 -5.60 42.88 32.57
C THR A 790 -5.93 41.48 33.11
N PRO A 791 -7.21 41.12 33.30
CA PRO A 791 -7.59 39.75 33.64
C PRO A 791 -7.33 38.79 32.47
N GLY A 792 -6.58 37.71 32.71
CA GLY A 792 -6.48 36.59 31.77
C GLY A 792 -7.81 35.84 31.69
N THR A 793 -8.19 35.40 30.48
CA THR A 793 -9.41 34.63 30.24
C THR A 793 -9.11 33.13 30.28
N SER A 794 -9.56 32.44 31.33
CA SER A 794 -9.51 30.98 31.38
C SER A 794 -10.55 30.37 30.43
N SER A 795 -10.12 29.47 29.53
CA SER A 795 -11.05 28.76 28.65
C SER A 795 -11.58 27.48 29.31
N GLN A 796 -12.88 27.19 29.13
CA GLN A 796 -13.50 25.94 29.56
C GLN A 796 -13.37 24.88 28.47
N ARG A 797 -13.16 23.61 28.85
CA ARG A 797 -13.06 22.47 27.91
C ARG A 797 -14.20 21.48 28.11
N CYS A 798 -14.63 20.84 27.03
CA CYS A 798 -15.66 19.79 27.03
C CYS A 798 -15.05 18.42 26.66
N SER A 799 -15.44 17.35 27.36
CA SER A 799 -15.03 15.95 27.09
C SER A 799 -15.77 15.31 25.89
N CYS A 800 -16.52 16.10 25.12
CA CYS A 800 -17.37 15.63 24.04
C CYS A 800 -16.63 14.92 22.88
N ILE A 801 -15.33 15.18 22.71
CA ILE A 801 -14.50 14.48 21.72
C ILE A 801 -14.21 13.02 22.13
N GLU A 802 -14.09 12.75 23.42
CA GLU A 802 -13.88 11.39 23.96
C GLU A 802 -15.12 10.52 23.71
N LEU A 803 -16.32 11.09 23.90
CA LEU A 803 -17.60 10.45 23.60
C LEU A 803 -17.77 10.07 22.11
N VAL A 804 -17.15 10.84 21.19
CA VAL A 804 -17.18 10.54 19.75
C VAL A 804 -16.13 9.49 19.40
N ASN A 805 -14.92 9.58 19.94
CA ASN A 805 -13.86 8.60 19.70
C ASN A 805 -14.27 7.20 20.22
N GLN A 806 -14.96 7.13 21.37
CA GLN A 806 -15.50 5.88 21.91
C GLN A 806 -16.47 5.20 20.94
N HIS A 807 -17.39 5.95 20.32
CA HIS A 807 -18.33 5.42 19.33
C HIS A 807 -17.62 4.73 18.16
N PHE A 808 -16.62 5.39 17.56
CA PHE A 808 -15.91 4.84 16.42
C PHE A 808 -15.07 3.61 16.81
N SER A 809 -14.45 3.60 17.99
CA SER A 809 -13.71 2.44 18.51
C SER A 809 -14.62 1.22 18.77
N ASP A 810 -15.87 1.42 19.17
CA ASP A 810 -16.78 0.34 19.53
C ASP A 810 -17.48 -0.29 18.30
N ILE A 811 -17.69 0.47 17.22
CA ILE A 811 -18.38 -0.02 16.01
C ILE A 811 -17.49 -0.90 15.12
N GLU A 812 -16.18 -0.64 15.02
CA GLU A 812 -15.25 -1.45 14.21
C GLU A 812 -15.20 -2.95 14.61
N SER A 813 -15.80 -3.33 15.75
CA SER A 813 -15.70 -4.66 16.33
C SER A 813 -16.90 -5.60 16.15
N SER A 814 -18.10 -5.13 15.73
CA SER A 814 -19.34 -5.87 16.07
C SER A 814 -20.47 -6.05 15.03
N LEU A 815 -20.37 -5.51 13.81
CA LEU A 815 -21.49 -5.31 12.85
C LEU A 815 -22.44 -6.52 12.59
N GLU A 816 -21.98 -7.77 12.74
CA GLU A 816 -22.82 -8.97 12.53
C GLU A 816 -23.72 -9.32 13.73
N THR A 817 -23.53 -8.65 14.89
CA THR A 817 -24.12 -9.06 16.17
C THR A 817 -25.10 -8.04 16.75
N PHE A 818 -26.05 -8.50 17.56
CA PHE A 818 -26.95 -7.61 18.31
C PHE A 818 -26.24 -6.71 19.35
N GLN A 819 -24.93 -6.91 19.59
CA GLN A 819 -24.13 -6.00 20.42
C GLN A 819 -23.99 -4.61 19.77
N THR A 820 -24.01 -4.52 18.44
CA THR A 820 -24.01 -3.24 17.71
C THR A 820 -25.18 -2.35 18.13
N LEU A 821 -26.38 -2.91 18.39
CA LEU A 821 -27.52 -2.13 18.86
C LEU A 821 -27.31 -1.52 20.25
N LYS A 822 -26.53 -2.18 21.11
CA LYS A 822 -26.16 -1.64 22.43
C LYS A 822 -25.22 -0.45 22.29
N VAL A 823 -24.20 -0.59 21.42
CA VAL A 823 -23.25 0.48 21.08
C VAL A 823 -23.98 1.68 20.46
N LEU A 824 -24.88 1.46 19.49
CA LEU A 824 -25.64 2.53 18.84
C LEU A 824 -26.58 3.27 19.81
N LYS A 825 -27.24 2.57 20.74
CA LYS A 825 -28.04 3.19 21.82
C LYS A 825 -27.17 4.08 22.74
N GLN A 826 -26.00 3.61 23.14
CA GLN A 826 -25.05 4.40 23.93
C GLN A 826 -24.57 5.63 23.14
N SER A 827 -24.35 5.47 21.84
CA SER A 827 -23.91 6.54 20.92
C SER A 827 -24.97 7.63 20.73
N LEU A 828 -26.26 7.28 20.70
CA LEU A 828 -27.37 8.25 20.71
C LEU A 828 -27.40 9.09 22.01
N ALA A 829 -27.09 8.47 23.16
CA ALA A 829 -26.98 9.20 24.43
C ALA A 829 -25.76 10.14 24.46
N SER A 830 -24.62 9.69 23.92
CA SER A 830 -23.45 10.55 23.68
C SER A 830 -23.79 11.73 22.77
N ALA A 831 -24.42 11.49 21.63
CA ALA A 831 -24.82 12.54 20.68
C ALA A 831 -25.77 13.58 21.31
N ARG A 832 -26.72 13.16 22.16
CA ARG A 832 -27.56 14.08 22.94
C ARG A 832 -26.74 14.95 23.90
N THR A 833 -25.84 14.33 24.65
CA THR A 833 -24.96 15.02 25.62
C THR A 833 -24.09 16.07 24.93
N ILE A 834 -23.61 15.77 23.72
CA ILE A 834 -22.81 16.69 22.89
C ILE A 834 -23.68 17.85 22.38
N LEU A 835 -24.89 17.56 21.89
CA LEU A 835 -25.83 18.57 21.36
C LEU A 835 -26.28 19.59 22.42
N GLU A 836 -26.40 19.15 23.68
CA GLU A 836 -26.74 19.98 24.82
C GLU A 836 -25.52 20.76 25.38
N CYS A 837 -24.29 20.40 25.00
CA CYS A 837 -23.07 20.98 25.56
C CYS A 837 -22.91 22.47 25.21
N THR A 838 -23.00 23.31 26.24
CA THR A 838 -22.86 24.77 26.13
C THR A 838 -21.45 25.23 25.77
N VAL A 839 -20.42 24.46 26.13
CA VAL A 839 -19.01 24.76 25.82
C VAL A 839 -18.70 24.49 24.36
N CYS A 840 -19.04 23.31 23.84
CA CYS A 840 -18.76 22.99 22.44
C CYS A 840 -19.64 23.78 21.45
N PHE A 841 -20.73 24.41 21.91
CA PHE A 841 -21.63 25.24 21.10
C PHE A 841 -21.82 26.66 21.67
N GLN A 842 -20.76 27.26 22.24
CA GLN A 842 -20.78 28.66 22.68
C GLN A 842 -20.78 29.61 21.47
N SER A 843 -21.41 30.79 21.61
CA SER A 843 -21.47 31.82 20.56
C SER A 843 -20.10 32.44 20.28
N ILE A 844 -19.33 31.84 19.37
CA ILE A 844 -18.01 32.34 18.95
C ILE A 844 -18.17 33.30 17.77
N LYS A 845 -17.82 34.58 17.97
CA LYS A 845 -17.80 35.63 16.93
C LYS A 845 -16.59 35.52 15.98
N SER A 846 -16.35 34.34 15.42
CA SER A 846 -15.22 34.08 14.51
C SER A 846 -15.60 32.99 13.49
N PRO A 847 -15.18 33.08 12.20
CA PRO A 847 -15.60 32.16 11.14
C PRO A 847 -15.13 30.69 11.26
N ARG A 848 -14.65 30.26 12.43
CA ARG A 848 -14.07 28.93 12.70
C ARG A 848 -14.99 27.98 13.47
N THR A 849 -16.29 28.27 13.55
CA THR A 849 -17.31 27.47 14.26
C THR A 849 -17.74 26.17 13.54
N SER A 850 -16.94 25.65 12.60
CA SER A 850 -17.27 24.43 11.83
C SER A 850 -16.88 23.12 12.52
N ARG A 851 -15.86 23.12 13.41
CA ARG A 851 -15.24 21.88 13.92
C ARG A 851 -16.17 21.02 14.80
N ASN A 852 -17.01 21.64 15.62
CA ASN A 852 -17.89 20.92 16.55
C ASN A 852 -19.19 20.45 15.89
N VAL A 853 -19.67 21.21 14.88
CA VAL A 853 -20.75 20.80 13.98
C VAL A 853 -20.34 19.58 13.17
N TYR A 854 -19.10 19.59 12.65
CA TYR A 854 -18.52 18.44 11.96
C TYR A 854 -18.38 17.21 12.88
N LEU A 855 -17.95 17.39 14.13
CA LEU A 855 -17.82 16.32 15.10
C LEU A 855 -19.17 15.62 15.41
N LEU A 856 -20.19 16.40 15.80
CA LEU A 856 -21.52 15.85 16.09
C LEU A 856 -22.23 15.36 14.82
N GLY A 857 -22.03 16.02 13.69
CA GLY A 857 -22.59 15.60 12.41
C GLY A 857 -21.97 14.31 11.87
N SER A 858 -20.67 14.10 12.08
CA SER A 858 -20.01 12.83 11.72
C SER A 858 -20.54 11.69 12.60
N LEU A 859 -20.70 11.93 13.91
CA LEU A 859 -21.31 10.96 14.84
C LEU A 859 -22.74 10.60 14.44
N LEU A 860 -23.61 11.59 14.19
CA LEU A 860 -25.01 11.35 13.82
C LEU A 860 -25.14 10.66 12.45
N SER A 861 -24.28 11.00 11.48
CA SER A 861 -24.25 10.32 10.18
C SER A 861 -23.80 8.86 10.31
N SER A 862 -22.75 8.61 11.09
CA SER A 862 -22.25 7.26 11.39
C SER A 862 -23.32 6.39 12.05
N ILE A 863 -24.00 6.90 13.10
CA ILE A 863 -25.11 6.21 13.76
C ILE A 863 -26.23 5.89 12.75
N GLY A 864 -26.57 6.82 11.85
CA GLY A 864 -27.57 6.63 10.81
C GLY A 864 -27.21 5.47 9.86
N SER A 865 -26.05 5.54 9.22
CA SER A 865 -25.57 4.49 8.31
C SER A 865 -25.51 3.13 9.00
N SER A 866 -24.95 3.05 10.21
CA SER A 866 -24.83 1.80 10.96
C SER A 866 -26.17 1.16 11.32
N TYR A 867 -27.25 1.93 11.54
CA TYR A 867 -28.60 1.36 11.69
C TYR A 867 -29.13 0.76 10.38
N GLY A 868 -28.87 1.42 9.24
CA GLY A 868 -29.21 0.91 7.91
C GLY A 868 -28.46 -0.38 7.57
N ASP A 869 -27.14 -0.38 7.75
CA ASP A 869 -26.26 -1.51 7.50
C ASP A 869 -26.62 -2.71 8.38
N PHE A 870 -26.83 -2.50 9.68
CA PHE A 870 -27.27 -3.55 10.59
C PHE A 870 -28.59 -4.18 10.13
N PHE A 871 -29.59 -3.36 9.77
CA PHE A 871 -30.86 -3.89 9.28
C PHE A 871 -30.71 -4.66 7.97
N TYR A 872 -29.90 -4.15 7.03
CA TYR A 872 -29.64 -4.79 5.75
C TYR A 872 -28.96 -6.17 5.92
N VAL A 873 -27.93 -6.26 6.78
CA VAL A 873 -27.26 -7.53 7.11
C VAL A 873 -28.23 -8.52 7.75
N GLN A 874 -29.04 -8.08 8.73
CA GLN A 874 -30.05 -8.96 9.33
C GLN A 874 -31.17 -9.34 8.36
N LYS A 875 -31.50 -8.51 7.36
CA LYS A 875 -32.46 -8.83 6.30
C LYS A 875 -31.93 -9.89 5.34
N GLN A 876 -30.69 -9.75 4.85
CA GLN A 876 -30.03 -10.77 4.04
C GLN A 876 -29.93 -12.12 4.76
N ARG A 877 -29.75 -12.12 6.09
CA ARG A 877 -29.77 -13.34 6.92
C ARG A 877 -31.13 -14.04 6.90
N THR A 878 -32.24 -13.31 6.71
CA THR A 878 -33.56 -13.93 6.50
C THR A 878 -33.71 -14.50 5.09
N GLU A 879 -33.24 -13.77 4.07
CA GLU A 879 -33.37 -14.14 2.65
C GLU A 879 -32.48 -15.34 2.27
N SER A 880 -31.36 -15.53 2.96
CA SER A 880 -30.47 -16.69 2.83
C SER A 880 -30.89 -17.92 3.65
N SER A 881 -31.94 -17.81 4.49
CA SER A 881 -32.43 -18.93 5.29
C SER A 881 -33.36 -19.86 4.48
N VAL A 882 -33.36 -21.16 4.80
CA VAL A 882 -34.17 -22.15 4.07
C VAL A 882 -35.66 -21.85 4.28
N PRO A 883 -36.48 -21.69 3.22
CA PRO A 883 -37.89 -21.33 3.33
C PRO A 883 -38.67 -22.22 4.31
N GLY A 884 -39.35 -21.59 5.27
CA GLY A 884 -40.10 -22.28 6.33
C GLY A 884 -39.28 -22.63 7.59
N THR A 885 -37.99 -22.27 7.66
CA THR A 885 -37.18 -22.45 8.87
C THR A 885 -37.24 -21.19 9.73
N PRO A 886 -37.73 -21.26 11.00
CA PRO A 886 -37.81 -20.08 11.86
C PRO A 886 -36.43 -19.70 12.42
N ILE A 887 -36.18 -18.40 12.48
CA ILE A 887 -34.93 -17.80 12.95
C ILE A 887 -34.94 -17.76 14.48
N ARG A 888 -33.88 -18.29 15.08
CA ARG A 888 -33.68 -18.32 16.53
C ARG A 888 -32.97 -17.06 17.00
N LEU A 889 -33.60 -16.35 17.94
CA LEU A 889 -33.11 -15.18 18.65
C LEU A 889 -32.96 -15.53 20.13
N VAL A 890 -31.79 -15.29 20.72
CA VAL A 890 -31.62 -15.40 22.17
C VAL A 890 -31.63 -13.99 22.76
N VAL A 891 -32.61 -13.71 23.62
CA VAL A 891 -32.85 -12.39 24.22
C VAL A 891 -32.63 -12.49 25.73
N GLY A 892 -31.60 -11.80 26.24
CA GLY A 892 -31.23 -11.79 27.66
C GLY A 892 -29.86 -11.13 27.88
N GLN A 893 -29.43 -11.00 29.13
CA GLN A 893 -28.07 -10.55 29.47
C GLN A 893 -27.17 -11.75 29.80
N GLN A 894 -26.00 -11.84 29.16
CA GLN A 894 -24.93 -12.73 29.64
C GLN A 894 -24.26 -12.14 30.89
N PRO A 895 -23.80 -12.98 31.85
CA PRO A 895 -23.64 -14.43 31.73
C PRO A 895 -24.80 -15.28 32.30
N ASP A 896 -25.85 -14.68 32.88
CA ASP A 896 -26.90 -15.43 33.58
C ASP A 896 -27.88 -16.13 32.63
N ALA A 897 -27.60 -17.41 32.34
CA ALA A 897 -28.39 -18.26 31.45
C ALA A 897 -29.86 -18.50 31.87
N ARG A 898 -30.30 -17.98 33.02
CA ARG A 898 -31.70 -18.06 33.49
C ARG A 898 -32.60 -16.95 32.94
N ASP A 899 -32.02 -15.82 32.55
CA ASP A 899 -32.76 -14.66 32.02
C ASP A 899 -32.65 -14.56 30.48
N MET A 900 -32.24 -15.66 29.83
CA MET A 900 -32.10 -15.76 28.37
C MET A 900 -33.27 -16.55 27.77
N VAL A 901 -34.12 -15.85 27.03
CA VAL A 901 -35.29 -16.42 26.33
C VAL A 901 -34.93 -16.66 24.87
N GLU A 902 -35.09 -17.90 24.39
CA GLU A 902 -34.98 -18.22 22.97
C GLU A 902 -36.34 -18.01 22.28
N LEU A 903 -36.42 -16.96 21.46
CA LEU A 903 -37.55 -16.70 20.55
C LEU A 903 -37.27 -17.36 19.20
N SER A 904 -38.29 -17.99 18.60
CA SER A 904 -38.20 -18.54 17.24
C SER A 904 -39.23 -17.83 16.36
N LEU A 905 -38.76 -17.04 15.40
CA LEU A 905 -39.58 -16.17 14.56
C LEU A 905 -39.45 -16.57 13.08
N GLU A 906 -40.57 -16.73 12.38
CA GLU A 906 -40.52 -16.84 10.91
C GLU A 906 -39.98 -15.55 10.28
N GLY A 907 -39.33 -15.65 9.12
CA GLY A 907 -38.65 -14.53 8.44
C GLY A 907 -39.43 -13.20 8.43
N PRO A 908 -40.71 -13.16 7.98
CA PRO A 908 -41.52 -11.93 8.00
C PRO A 908 -41.74 -11.37 9.42
N SER A 909 -41.93 -12.25 10.40
CA SER A 909 -42.11 -11.85 11.81
C SER A 909 -40.80 -11.35 12.44
N TYR A 910 -39.67 -11.90 12.02
CA TYR A 910 -38.33 -11.43 12.41
C TYR A 910 -38.03 -10.03 11.86
N ILE A 911 -38.35 -9.78 10.58
CA ILE A 911 -38.22 -8.44 9.98
C ILE A 911 -39.14 -7.43 10.69
N ALA A 912 -40.41 -7.78 10.90
CA ALA A 912 -41.35 -6.92 11.62
C ALA A 912 -40.90 -6.61 13.05
N PHE A 913 -40.32 -7.59 13.74
CA PHE A 913 -39.71 -7.42 15.07
C PHE A 913 -38.52 -6.45 15.04
N LEU A 914 -37.62 -6.56 14.05
CA LEU A 914 -36.50 -5.63 13.87
C LEU A 914 -36.98 -4.21 13.55
N GLN A 915 -37.92 -4.05 12.62
CA GLN A 915 -38.51 -2.75 12.27
C GLN A 915 -39.14 -2.07 13.50
N ALA A 916 -39.92 -2.82 14.28
CA ALA A 916 -40.51 -2.34 15.53
C ALA A 916 -39.44 -1.95 16.58
N SER A 917 -38.37 -2.75 16.69
CA SER A 917 -37.29 -2.54 17.66
C SER A 917 -36.40 -1.33 17.34
N LEU A 918 -36.20 -1.03 16.04
CA LEU A 918 -35.38 0.09 15.58
C LEU A 918 -36.15 1.42 15.53
N LYS A 919 -37.47 1.39 15.38
CA LYS A 919 -38.31 2.58 15.22
C LYS A 919 -38.07 3.66 16.29
N GLY A 920 -38.05 3.28 17.57
CA GLY A 920 -37.85 4.22 18.67
C GLY A 920 -36.46 4.88 18.69
N GLU A 921 -35.44 4.18 18.18
CA GLU A 921 -34.07 4.70 18.06
C GLU A 921 -33.92 5.63 16.85
N LEU A 922 -34.56 5.30 15.73
CA LEU A 922 -34.66 6.19 14.56
C LEU A 922 -35.40 7.48 14.91
N ASP A 923 -36.53 7.39 15.61
CA ASP A 923 -37.28 8.57 16.09
C ASP A 923 -36.44 9.43 17.05
N CYS A 924 -35.49 8.84 17.79
CA CYS A 924 -34.52 9.55 18.61
C CYS A 924 -33.43 10.22 17.76
N LEU A 925 -32.90 9.51 16.75
CA LEU A 925 -31.88 10.01 15.84
C LEU A 925 -32.38 11.20 15.00
N VAL A 926 -33.62 11.14 14.49
CA VAL A 926 -34.30 12.24 13.78
C VAL A 926 -34.31 13.50 14.64
N LYS A 927 -34.77 13.40 15.90
CA LYS A 927 -34.83 14.53 16.84
C LYS A 927 -33.45 15.14 17.14
N LEU A 928 -32.39 14.32 17.17
CA LEU A 928 -31.02 14.82 17.33
C LEU A 928 -30.51 15.53 16.08
N GLY A 929 -30.86 15.04 14.88
CA GLY A 929 -30.59 15.72 13.61
C GLY A 929 -31.32 17.06 13.48
N GLU A 930 -32.60 17.11 13.85
CA GLU A 930 -33.42 18.33 13.93
C GLU A 930 -32.88 19.32 14.98
N GLY A 931 -32.43 18.82 16.13
CA GLY A 931 -31.81 19.62 17.17
C GLY A 931 -30.47 20.22 16.71
N LEU A 932 -29.63 19.45 16.01
CA LEU A 932 -28.40 19.97 15.38
C LEU A 932 -28.73 21.03 14.33
N ALA A 933 -29.72 20.80 13.46
CA ALA A 933 -30.16 21.77 12.46
C ALA A 933 -30.67 23.07 13.09
N THR A 934 -31.49 22.96 14.15
CA THR A 934 -32.03 24.10 14.89
C THR A 934 -30.90 24.91 15.55
N ARG A 935 -29.95 24.23 16.20
CA ARG A 935 -28.82 24.89 16.85
C ARG A 935 -27.85 25.52 15.85
N GLN A 936 -27.67 24.92 14.67
CA GLN A 936 -26.90 25.52 13.58
C GLN A 936 -27.59 26.77 13.02
N SER A 937 -28.91 26.73 12.83
CA SER A 937 -29.68 27.90 12.42
C SER A 937 -29.58 29.02 13.45
N GLN A 938 -29.63 28.72 14.75
CA GLN A 938 -29.48 29.69 15.84
C GLN A 938 -28.10 30.39 15.85
N LEU A 939 -27.03 29.66 15.54
CA LEU A 939 -25.67 30.24 15.46
C LEU A 939 -25.50 31.24 14.30
N HIS A 940 -26.29 31.11 13.24
CA HIS A 940 -26.22 31.97 12.04
C HIS A 940 -27.37 32.99 11.92
N THR A 941 -28.34 32.99 12.83
CA THR A 941 -29.48 33.95 12.80
C THR A 941 -29.13 35.41 13.10
N GLU A 942 -27.88 35.75 13.45
CA GLU A 942 -27.47 37.17 13.52
C GLU A 942 -27.37 37.81 12.12
N GLY A 943 -27.27 37.03 11.02
CA GLY A 943 -27.49 37.47 9.62
C GLY A 943 -26.52 38.54 9.07
N HIS A 944 -25.63 39.06 9.91
CA HIS A 944 -24.74 40.19 9.67
C HIS A 944 -23.26 39.81 9.85
N GLU A 945 -22.93 38.52 9.81
CA GLU A 945 -21.58 37.97 10.06
C GLU A 945 -20.48 38.56 9.13
N ASN A 946 -20.88 39.11 7.98
CA ASN A 946 -20.01 39.81 7.02
C ASN A 946 -20.30 41.32 6.89
N CYS A 947 -21.16 41.89 7.73
CA CYS A 947 -21.34 43.34 7.85
C CYS A 947 -20.48 43.85 9.02
N GLU A 948 -19.55 44.77 8.76
CA GLU A 948 -18.77 45.38 9.83
C GLU A 948 -19.70 46.03 10.88
N THR A 949 -19.52 45.66 12.14
CA THR A 949 -20.30 46.20 13.26
C THR A 949 -20.01 47.69 13.44
N GLY A 950 -20.81 48.54 12.79
CA GLY A 950 -20.70 49.99 12.86
C GLY A 950 -21.08 50.73 11.58
N THR A 951 -21.10 50.07 10.42
CA THR A 951 -21.46 50.71 9.13
C THR A 951 -22.88 50.34 8.69
N SER A 952 -23.69 51.36 8.38
CA SER A 952 -25.01 51.20 7.79
C SER A 952 -24.90 50.53 6.41
N CYS A 953 -25.69 49.48 6.18
CA CYS A 953 -25.69 48.75 4.91
C CYS A 953 -25.91 49.71 3.73
N SER A 954 -24.95 49.76 2.79
CA SER A 954 -24.86 50.77 1.74
C SER A 954 -26.00 50.76 0.70
N ASN A 955 -26.88 49.76 0.74
CA ASN A 955 -28.08 49.68 -0.12
C ASN A 955 -29.36 50.25 0.54
N THR A 956 -29.25 50.98 1.66
CA THR A 956 -30.42 51.47 2.43
C THR A 956 -30.94 52.87 2.07
N GLU A 957 -30.32 53.59 1.12
CA GLU A 957 -30.67 54.99 0.79
C GLU A 957 -32.08 55.22 0.17
N SER A 958 -32.93 54.20 0.03
CA SER A 958 -34.24 54.33 -0.64
C SER A 958 -35.42 53.57 0.01
N LEU A 959 -35.37 53.29 1.31
CA LEU A 959 -36.43 52.53 2.00
C LEU A 959 -37.22 53.36 3.04
N PRO A 960 -38.57 53.32 3.03
CA PRO A 960 -39.41 54.06 3.97
C PRO A 960 -39.36 53.44 5.38
N THR A 961 -39.53 54.30 6.39
CA THR A 961 -39.22 54.12 7.83
C THR A 961 -40.12 53.14 8.62
N THR A 962 -40.67 52.10 7.99
CA THR A 962 -41.71 51.22 8.60
C THR A 962 -41.42 49.71 8.55
N LYS A 963 -40.21 49.28 8.15
CA LYS A 963 -39.79 47.86 8.16
C LYS A 963 -38.51 47.64 8.96
N HIS A 964 -38.39 46.45 9.55
CA HIS A 964 -37.21 46.04 10.33
C HIS A 964 -36.03 45.66 9.40
N PRO A 965 -34.76 45.97 9.73
CA PRO A 965 -33.62 45.76 8.81
C PRO A 965 -33.45 44.32 8.30
N THR A 966 -33.87 43.34 9.10
CA THR A 966 -33.85 41.90 8.76
C THR A 966 -34.80 41.51 7.63
N GLU A 967 -35.80 42.33 7.30
CA GLU A 967 -36.76 42.05 6.22
C GLU A 967 -36.30 42.52 4.83
N VAL A 968 -35.14 43.20 4.74
CA VAL A 968 -34.81 44.00 3.53
C VAL A 968 -33.36 43.84 3.04
N CYS A 969 -32.66 42.77 3.44
CA CYS A 969 -31.40 42.40 2.79
C CYS A 969 -31.70 41.67 1.46
N PRO A 970 -31.36 42.23 0.28
CA PRO A 970 -31.79 41.69 -1.02
C PRO A 970 -30.87 40.54 -1.53
N LYS A 971 -30.30 39.76 -0.61
CA LYS A 971 -29.60 38.51 -0.93
C LYS A 971 -30.17 37.40 -0.05
N GLU A 972 -31.05 36.58 -0.64
CA GLU A 972 -31.14 35.18 -0.25
C GLU A 972 -29.78 34.54 -0.56
N VAL A 973 -28.87 34.58 0.42
CA VAL A 973 -27.65 33.78 0.37
C VAL A 973 -28.06 32.37 0.77
N ASP A 974 -27.96 31.43 -0.16
CA ASP A 974 -28.06 30.02 0.18
C ASP A 974 -26.91 29.66 1.15
N MET A 975 -27.27 29.45 2.41
CA MET A 975 -26.32 29.19 3.48
C MET A 975 -25.61 27.83 3.31
N THR A 976 -26.14 26.92 2.49
CA THR A 976 -25.49 25.62 2.17
C THR A 976 -24.30 25.78 1.23
N THR A 977 -24.37 26.76 0.30
CA THR A 977 -23.23 27.15 -0.54
C THR A 977 -22.25 28.02 0.23
N ALA A 978 -22.73 28.95 1.07
CA ALA A 978 -21.87 29.89 1.82
C ALA A 978 -21.14 29.27 3.02
N CYS A 979 -21.75 28.30 3.73
CA CYS A 979 -21.26 27.81 5.02
C CYS A 979 -21.23 26.27 5.06
N ALA A 980 -20.03 25.69 5.07
CA ALA A 980 -19.82 24.23 5.01
C ALA A 980 -20.49 23.43 6.15
N CYS A 981 -20.74 24.06 7.30
CA CYS A 981 -21.45 23.48 8.43
C CYS A 981 -22.92 23.14 8.13
N PHE A 982 -23.61 23.88 7.24
CA PHE A 982 -24.97 23.51 6.82
C PHE A 982 -24.97 22.26 5.92
N ARG A 983 -23.94 22.06 5.08
CA ARG A 983 -23.79 20.82 4.31
C ARG A 983 -23.67 19.59 5.21
N THR A 984 -23.02 19.73 6.37
CA THR A 984 -22.98 18.65 7.38
C THR A 984 -24.37 18.35 7.97
N VAL A 985 -25.21 19.37 8.20
CA VAL A 985 -26.60 19.17 8.63
C VAL A 985 -27.40 18.40 7.58
N ASP A 986 -27.21 18.71 6.30
CA ASP A 986 -27.92 18.02 5.22
C ASP A 986 -27.38 16.60 4.96
N GLN A 987 -26.07 16.36 5.16
CA GLN A 987 -25.48 15.02 5.20
C GLN A 987 -26.12 14.15 6.31
N VAL A 988 -26.27 14.70 7.51
CA VAL A 988 -26.96 14.01 8.63
C VAL A 988 -28.40 13.67 8.25
N LYS A 989 -29.16 14.63 7.70
CA LYS A 989 -30.54 14.36 7.24
C LYS A 989 -30.59 13.28 6.16
N ALA A 990 -29.67 13.30 5.20
CA ALA A 990 -29.61 12.31 4.14
C ALA A 990 -29.31 10.89 4.68
N ALA A 991 -28.34 10.76 5.59
CA ALA A 991 -28.02 9.49 6.25
C ALA A 991 -29.21 8.94 7.07
N ILE A 992 -29.92 9.82 7.80
CA ILE A 992 -31.12 9.44 8.57
C ILE A 992 -32.26 9.01 7.63
N ALA A 993 -32.51 9.77 6.57
CA ALA A 993 -33.56 9.45 5.60
C ALA A 993 -33.28 8.15 4.86
N GLU A 994 -32.02 7.87 4.52
CA GLU A 994 -31.61 6.62 3.88
C GLU A 994 -31.74 5.43 4.84
N ALA A 995 -31.34 5.57 6.12
CA ALA A 995 -31.56 4.55 7.13
C ALA A 995 -33.06 4.25 7.32
N GLN A 996 -33.91 5.28 7.38
CA GLN A 996 -35.37 5.13 7.41
C GLN A 996 -35.91 4.43 6.16
N ARG A 997 -35.39 4.75 4.97
CA ARG A 997 -35.77 4.13 3.70
C ARG A 997 -35.40 2.65 3.66
N ILE A 998 -34.17 2.31 4.08
CA ILE A 998 -33.67 0.92 4.16
C ILE A 998 -34.49 0.10 5.14
N ILE A 999 -34.80 0.65 6.32
CA ILE A 999 -35.53 -0.05 7.38
C ILE A 999 -37.03 -0.19 7.06
N SER A 1000 -37.61 0.72 6.27
CA SER A 1000 -39.03 0.67 5.87
C SER A 1000 -39.31 -0.17 4.61
N ALA A 1001 -38.27 -0.68 3.93
CA ALA A 1001 -38.35 -1.45 2.68
C ALA A 1001 -38.05 -2.95 2.87
#